data_AF-A0A9P0F613-F1
#
_entry.id   AF-A0A9P0F613-F1
#
_cell.length_a   1.000
_cell.length_b   1.000
_cell.length_c   1.000
_cell.angle_alpha   90.00
_cell.angle_beta   90.00
_cell.angle_gamma   90.00
#
_symmetry.space_group_name_H-M   'P 1'
#
loop_
_entity.id
_entity.type
_entity.pdbx_description
1 polymer ?
#
loop_
_entity_poly.entity_id
_entity_poly.type
_entity_poly.pdbx_seq_one_letter_code
_entity_poly.pdbx_strand_id
1 'polypeptide(L)'
;MDTFLVIATCLALLCTANEVNAETDISKADSAKNASSLVSSEAEAEAVLDLLNDGEAKLERGYHEKAVLVLGNTGSGKSTLTQFLSGNDLNLTSFETEEGLGDFIIQDTSGRISNGSATMSWTIFPEAMLDSKSGTVFFDCPGFSDTRSAAHDIAATYFTMKTIENIGRVKLLFTVAYSSVRVGQDRHDFMELAEHIVTMVKNLDKFQDSIALVVTKVENLQSGGGIVPDEKIIRSVAGFLRRARVETQQKIESTSMSADRKQLLMAVTKFIEILLQTEGETYLRLGVFRKPDEAGPLRLVNSLKESKEPLERIIHRNIRFTAHQVKDFGYTISSSSQTIVHDLVERLRDNMASDVSQLKREVEEIFLSREETSSDVQVSRDIFQRAHEVLSGTFQKVTTPDDFVKRLISNARTLNITLSQGPLAGVEKQSRYLKFFSNFGARDILPLEYAQDFPKLLEYLSSTANYYKVLVYLSNALTNCDLAIKDGIEKNVSFAKIPYDQSDSSRKRRQLAVELTFASMLLPQKDRHILDSEYSKIRDIEFNEPKLKRLEQIWNRVALTKMNVYCHKNDGKLTVRSFCLRLSKFVDSLDGLCPGAKVIEIFALDKVFIDSDLKLTGREAQVSIIAPAWEVEGVREILLNGLPGNKTYTQQKRGSVSVRGWSFGSRAVSFLVGEDGADGPDGSSAGSLLGIADRIINGKLLHIFSIGGQGGPGQDGGDGGPGADGTIPEWGTTYGNLIEDSHCTDDTGFWNSVGAKDYDDICTVTGHKCRDGGDGGSGGAGGRGGESGQVLLIGDGQDMISRRVRNGESGRPGTPGRGGPAGSPGRTRKFRKYRWILGTRQKLETRGEWYLQRCSAGKDGSRRLKPSLSPQSGRKLPSSATIDSYKSFVRENPTLISASLSQFLKNTLESHKAVKDLYAPP
;
A
#
# COMPACT_ATOMS: atom_id res chain seq x y z
N MET A 1 -4.64 7.55 39.51
CA MET A 1 -5.97 8.04 39.94
C MET A 1 -6.42 9.24 39.11
N ASP A 2 -5.57 9.74 38.20
CA ASP A 2 -5.85 10.91 37.34
C ASP A 2 -6.53 10.61 35.99
N THR A 3 -6.80 9.34 35.67
CA THR A 3 -7.45 8.95 34.41
C THR A 3 -8.98 9.04 34.44
N PHE A 4 -9.59 9.14 35.63
CA PHE A 4 -11.04 9.24 35.78
C PHE A 4 -11.57 10.68 35.75
N LEU A 5 -10.71 11.68 35.92
CA LEU A 5 -11.13 13.09 35.99
C LEU A 5 -11.33 13.73 34.61
N VAL A 6 -10.60 13.26 33.59
CA VAL A 6 -10.68 13.82 32.21
C VAL A 6 -11.97 13.40 31.48
N ILE A 7 -12.54 12.23 31.84
CA ILE A 7 -13.77 11.71 31.21
C ILE A 7 -15.02 12.45 31.73
N ALA A 8 -15.00 12.94 32.97
CA ALA A 8 -16.14 13.64 33.57
C ALA A 8 -16.29 15.09 33.10
N THR A 9 -15.18 15.79 32.77
CA THR A 9 -15.21 17.18 32.32
C THR A 9 -15.64 17.37 30.86
N CYS A 10 -15.48 16.37 29.99
CA CYS A 10 -15.93 16.48 28.59
C CYS A 10 -17.43 16.21 28.39
N LEU A 11 -18.11 15.59 29.37
CA LEU A 11 -19.56 15.32 29.32
C LEU A 11 -20.43 16.50 29.77
N ALA A 12 -19.85 17.53 30.41
CA ALA A 12 -20.57 18.70 30.91
C ALA A 12 -20.64 19.89 29.91
N LEU A 13 -19.89 19.84 28.81
CA LEU A 13 -19.83 20.92 27.80
C LEU A 13 -20.84 20.76 26.64
N LEU A 14 -21.73 19.77 26.70
CA LEU A 14 -22.68 19.42 25.63
C LEU A 14 -24.14 19.83 25.90
N CYS A 15 -24.44 20.64 26.92
CA CYS A 15 -25.83 20.96 27.28
C CYS A 15 -26.23 22.44 27.36
N THR A 16 -25.44 23.41 26.87
CA THR A 16 -25.90 24.81 26.84
C THR A 16 -25.38 25.59 25.63
N ALA A 17 -26.15 25.62 24.54
CA ALA A 17 -26.15 26.72 23.57
C ALA A 17 -27.37 26.56 22.64
N ASN A 18 -28.49 27.20 22.98
CA ASN A 18 -29.62 27.42 22.08
C ASN A 18 -30.15 28.83 22.40
N GLU A 19 -29.80 29.82 21.58
CA GLU A 19 -30.44 31.15 21.54
C GLU A 19 -30.68 31.50 20.06
N VAL A 20 -31.95 31.56 19.65
CA VAL A 20 -32.78 32.77 19.50
C VAL A 20 -32.42 33.54 18.23
N ASN A 21 -33.15 33.26 17.14
CA ASN A 21 -33.25 34.13 15.97
C ASN A 21 -34.38 35.13 16.21
N ALA A 22 -34.04 36.42 16.25
CA ALA A 22 -34.99 37.53 16.21
C ALA A 22 -35.01 38.11 14.78
N GLU A 23 -36.21 38.12 14.19
CA GLU A 23 -36.54 38.80 12.94
C GLU A 23 -36.45 40.32 13.12
N THR A 24 -35.90 41.01 12.12
CA THR A 24 -36.16 42.44 11.90
C THR A 24 -36.47 42.68 10.43
N ASP A 25 -37.77 42.90 10.16
CA ASP A 25 -38.35 43.45 8.92
C ASP A 25 -37.93 44.92 8.75
N ILE A 26 -37.17 45.25 7.69
CA ILE A 26 -37.13 46.61 7.10
C ILE A 26 -36.99 46.54 5.56
N SER A 27 -37.91 47.22 4.87
CA SER A 27 -37.98 47.66 3.46
C SER A 27 -37.99 46.62 2.31
N LYS A 28 -39.19 46.09 2.01
CA LYS A 28 -39.50 45.22 0.85
C LYS A 28 -39.78 45.93 -0.49
N ALA A 29 -39.65 47.27 -0.58
CA ALA A 29 -40.03 48.02 -1.77
C ALA A 29 -38.85 48.34 -2.73
N ASP A 30 -37.65 48.58 -2.21
CA ASP A 30 -36.45 48.84 -3.03
C ASP A 30 -35.69 47.56 -3.39
N SER A 31 -35.77 46.51 -2.55
CA SER A 31 -35.20 45.20 -2.83
C SER A 31 -35.90 44.48 -3.99
N ALA A 32 -37.20 44.70 -4.19
CA ALA A 32 -37.96 44.10 -5.30
C ALA A 32 -37.59 44.69 -6.67
N LYS A 33 -37.28 46.00 -6.75
CA LYS A 33 -36.82 46.64 -8.00
C LYS A 33 -35.39 46.23 -8.35
N ASN A 34 -34.48 46.23 -7.37
CA ASN A 34 -33.10 45.78 -7.58
C ASN A 34 -33.01 44.28 -7.87
N ALA A 35 -33.83 43.44 -7.23
CA ALA A 35 -33.90 42.02 -7.55
C ALA A 35 -34.45 41.79 -8.97
N SER A 36 -35.46 42.57 -9.41
CA SER A 36 -35.98 42.43 -10.78
C SER A 36 -35.00 42.87 -11.87
N SER A 37 -34.16 43.88 -11.60
CA SER A 37 -33.12 44.33 -12.54
C SER A 37 -31.92 43.38 -12.57
N LEU A 38 -31.51 42.83 -11.42
CA LEU A 38 -30.45 41.82 -11.33
C LEU A 38 -30.84 40.52 -12.04
N VAL A 39 -32.08 40.06 -11.85
CA VAL A 39 -32.60 38.86 -12.55
C VAL A 39 -32.67 39.08 -14.06
N SER A 40 -32.91 40.32 -14.52
CA SER A 40 -32.90 40.64 -15.96
C SER A 40 -31.50 40.67 -16.57
N SER A 41 -30.48 41.14 -15.83
CA SER A 41 -29.09 41.18 -16.33
C SER A 41 -28.44 39.80 -16.33
N GLU A 42 -28.73 38.95 -15.34
CA GLU A 42 -28.27 37.55 -15.30
C GLU A 42 -28.83 36.70 -16.44
N ALA A 43 -30.11 36.90 -16.78
CA ALA A 43 -30.75 36.22 -17.91
C ALA A 43 -30.15 36.66 -19.24
N GLU A 44 -29.83 37.95 -19.39
CA GLU A 44 -29.19 38.48 -20.59
C GLU A 44 -27.73 38.02 -20.71
N ALA A 45 -27.00 37.91 -19.60
CA ALA A 45 -25.67 37.31 -19.56
C ALA A 45 -25.70 35.83 -20.01
N GLU A 46 -26.74 35.07 -19.67
CA GLU A 46 -26.87 33.69 -20.17
C GLU A 46 -27.08 33.66 -21.67
N ALA A 47 -27.99 34.51 -22.15
CA ALA A 47 -28.30 34.59 -23.58
C ALA A 47 -27.04 34.91 -24.41
N VAL A 48 -26.11 35.72 -23.88
CA VAL A 48 -24.81 35.96 -24.51
C VAL A 48 -24.02 34.66 -24.60
N LEU A 49 -23.82 33.95 -23.49
CA LEU A 49 -23.01 32.74 -23.48
C LEU A 49 -23.61 31.63 -24.35
N ASP A 50 -24.94 31.48 -24.35
CA ASP A 50 -25.66 30.56 -25.23
C ASP A 50 -25.41 30.90 -26.71
N LEU A 51 -25.54 32.16 -27.11
CA LEU A 51 -25.25 32.59 -28.48
C LEU A 51 -23.78 32.37 -28.86
N LEU A 52 -22.85 32.64 -27.94
CA LEU A 52 -21.43 32.38 -28.17
C LEU A 52 -21.18 30.87 -28.34
N ASN A 53 -21.80 30.04 -27.50
CA ASN A 53 -21.66 28.58 -27.54
C ASN A 53 -22.22 27.99 -28.84
N ASP A 54 -23.43 28.38 -29.21
CA ASP A 54 -24.10 27.96 -30.45
C ASP A 54 -23.34 28.44 -31.68
N GLY A 55 -22.83 29.67 -31.64
CA GLY A 55 -22.08 30.26 -32.72
C GLY A 55 -20.73 29.60 -32.94
N GLU A 56 -19.99 29.22 -31.89
CA GLU A 56 -18.73 28.48 -32.03
C GLU A 56 -18.90 27.09 -32.68
N ALA A 57 -20.08 26.49 -32.56
CA ALA A 57 -20.42 25.24 -33.23
C ALA A 57 -20.74 25.45 -34.72
N LYS A 58 -21.28 26.62 -35.09
CA LYS A 58 -21.73 26.96 -36.44
C LYS A 58 -20.69 27.71 -37.28
N LEU A 59 -19.73 28.39 -36.64
CA LEU A 59 -18.72 29.20 -37.33
C LEU A 59 -17.85 28.33 -38.24
N GLU A 60 -17.70 28.76 -39.50
CA GLU A 60 -16.89 28.08 -40.50
C GLU A 60 -15.41 28.06 -40.05
N ARG A 61 -14.85 26.84 -39.89
CA ARG A 61 -13.50 26.64 -39.38
C ARG A 61 -12.52 26.56 -40.55
N GLY A 62 -12.17 27.70 -41.13
CA GLY A 62 -11.26 27.79 -42.27
C GLY A 62 -10.42 29.07 -42.26
N TYR A 63 -9.15 28.95 -42.65
CA TYR A 63 -8.30 30.12 -42.91
C TYR A 63 -8.49 30.57 -44.36
N HIS A 64 -8.79 31.86 -44.57
CA HIS A 64 -8.94 32.45 -45.90
C HIS A 64 -7.76 33.36 -46.21
N GLU A 65 -7.00 33.09 -47.28
CA GLU A 65 -5.85 33.95 -47.64
C GLU A 65 -6.28 35.40 -47.91
N LYS A 66 -7.41 35.59 -48.59
CA LYS A 66 -7.96 36.89 -49.01
C LYS A 66 -9.48 36.88 -48.91
N ALA A 67 -10.06 37.90 -48.29
CA ALA A 67 -11.52 38.07 -48.25
C ALA A 67 -11.98 39.53 -48.18
N VAL A 68 -13.19 39.80 -48.67
CA VAL A 68 -13.87 41.10 -48.58
C VAL A 68 -14.87 41.04 -47.43
N LEU A 69 -14.72 41.91 -46.44
CA LEU A 69 -15.68 42.05 -45.35
C LEU A 69 -16.71 43.11 -45.72
N VAL A 70 -17.99 42.73 -45.74
CA VAL A 70 -19.10 43.63 -46.03
C VAL A 70 -19.73 44.07 -44.73
N LEU A 71 -19.58 45.35 -44.40
CA LEU A 71 -19.87 45.94 -43.08
C LEU A 71 -20.85 47.12 -43.22
N GLY A 72 -21.50 47.49 -42.12
CA GLY A 72 -22.49 48.59 -42.11
C GLY A 72 -23.57 48.40 -41.06
N ASN A 73 -24.33 49.45 -40.76
CA ASN A 73 -25.41 49.42 -39.79
C ASN A 73 -26.50 48.39 -40.18
N THR A 74 -27.29 47.95 -39.21
CA THR A 74 -28.42 47.05 -39.46
C THR A 74 -29.38 47.64 -40.50
N GLY A 75 -29.83 46.81 -41.45
CA GLY A 75 -30.73 47.25 -42.52
C GLY A 75 -30.09 48.06 -43.66
N SER A 76 -28.76 48.24 -43.70
CA SER A 76 -28.06 48.97 -44.78
C SER A 76 -28.01 48.25 -46.14
N GLY A 77 -28.49 47.00 -46.24
CA GLY A 77 -28.51 46.23 -47.49
C GLY A 77 -27.27 45.36 -47.76
N LYS A 78 -26.47 45.03 -46.73
CA LYS A 78 -25.26 44.17 -46.82
C LYS A 78 -25.54 42.82 -47.47
N SER A 79 -26.49 42.05 -46.94
CA SER A 79 -26.79 40.70 -47.40
C SER A 79 -27.26 40.68 -48.85
N THR A 80 -28.12 41.62 -49.22
CA THR A 80 -28.58 41.80 -50.60
C THR A 80 -27.43 42.14 -51.54
N LEU A 81 -26.58 43.10 -51.16
CA LEU A 81 -25.43 43.50 -51.96
C LEU A 81 -24.44 42.34 -52.12
N THR A 82 -24.16 41.60 -51.04
CA THR A 82 -23.19 40.50 -51.04
C THR A 82 -23.63 39.37 -51.96
N GLN A 83 -24.89 38.93 -51.85
CA GLN A 83 -25.46 37.91 -52.73
C GLN A 83 -25.48 38.35 -54.20
N PHE A 84 -25.79 39.63 -54.46
CA PHE A 84 -25.76 40.21 -55.80
C PHE A 84 -24.35 40.23 -56.39
N LEU A 85 -23.35 40.65 -55.62
CA LEU A 85 -21.96 40.72 -56.06
C LEU A 85 -21.36 39.33 -56.26
N SER A 86 -21.62 38.38 -55.36
CA SER A 86 -21.07 37.02 -55.45
C SER A 86 -21.76 36.15 -56.51
N GLY A 87 -22.86 36.61 -57.10
CA GLY A 87 -23.66 35.84 -58.06
C GLY A 87 -24.51 34.74 -57.41
N ASN A 88 -24.73 34.82 -56.10
CA ASN A 88 -25.62 33.92 -55.35
C ASN A 88 -27.05 34.51 -55.25
N ASP A 89 -27.48 35.28 -56.25
CA ASP A 89 -28.74 36.02 -56.29
C ASP A 89 -29.90 35.22 -56.91
N LEU A 90 -29.74 33.90 -57.06
CA LEU A 90 -30.76 33.00 -57.63
C LEU A 90 -32.11 33.06 -56.89
N ASN A 91 -32.06 33.34 -55.59
CA ASN A 91 -33.24 33.42 -54.72
C ASN A 91 -33.71 34.87 -54.47
N LEU A 92 -33.05 35.85 -55.08
CA LEU A 92 -33.42 37.26 -54.95
C LEU A 92 -34.36 37.66 -56.07
N THR A 93 -35.55 38.11 -55.70
CA THR A 93 -36.58 38.49 -56.64
C THR A 93 -37.11 39.88 -56.27
N SER A 94 -37.22 40.75 -57.29
CA SER A 94 -37.83 42.07 -57.19
C SER A 94 -39.35 41.93 -57.35
N PHE A 95 -40.10 42.53 -56.44
CA PHE A 95 -41.56 42.61 -56.49
C PHE A 95 -42.00 44.06 -56.30
N GLU A 96 -43.04 44.46 -57.03
CA GLU A 96 -43.70 45.75 -56.82
C GLU A 96 -44.47 45.69 -55.50
N THR A 97 -44.35 46.72 -54.64
CA THR A 97 -44.99 46.73 -53.32
C THR A 97 -46.51 46.74 -53.40
N GLU A 98 -47.04 47.51 -54.34
CA GLU A 98 -48.44 47.47 -54.78
C GLU A 98 -48.48 47.72 -56.28
N GLU A 99 -49.38 47.03 -56.99
CA GLU A 99 -49.47 47.08 -58.46
C GLU A 99 -49.71 48.51 -58.95
N GLY A 100 -48.79 49.01 -59.80
CA GLY A 100 -48.89 50.33 -60.43
C GLY A 100 -48.31 51.51 -59.63
N LEU A 101 -47.72 51.27 -58.44
CA LEU A 101 -47.02 52.32 -57.66
C LEU A 101 -45.59 52.60 -58.16
N GLY A 102 -44.97 51.66 -58.89
CA GLY A 102 -43.60 51.77 -59.36
C GLY A 102 -42.54 51.75 -58.24
N ASP A 103 -42.88 51.29 -57.03
CA ASP A 103 -41.92 51.03 -55.95
C ASP A 103 -41.68 49.53 -55.83
N PHE A 104 -40.41 49.14 -55.86
CA PHE A 104 -40.00 47.74 -55.88
C PHE A 104 -39.17 47.39 -54.65
N ILE A 105 -39.45 46.23 -54.06
CA ILE A 105 -38.72 45.65 -52.95
C ILE A 105 -38.05 44.34 -53.36
N ILE A 106 -36.90 44.05 -52.74
CA ILE A 106 -36.17 42.81 -52.96
C ILE A 106 -36.58 41.83 -51.87
N GLN A 107 -37.09 40.67 -52.27
CA GLN A 107 -37.40 39.57 -51.37
C GLN A 107 -36.46 38.39 -51.66
N ASP A 108 -35.99 37.77 -50.59
CA ASP A 108 -35.22 36.53 -50.65
C ASP A 108 -36.15 35.34 -50.38
N THR A 109 -36.34 34.50 -51.39
CA THR A 109 -37.20 33.31 -51.31
C THR A 109 -36.57 32.17 -50.51
N SER A 110 -35.27 32.26 -50.18
CA SER A 110 -34.55 31.28 -49.36
C SER A 110 -34.51 31.63 -47.87
N GLY A 111 -35.05 32.78 -47.47
CA GLY A 111 -35.11 33.22 -46.07
C GLY A 111 -33.77 33.60 -45.44
N ARG A 112 -32.70 33.79 -46.22
CA ARG A 112 -31.36 34.19 -45.73
C ARG A 112 -31.28 35.68 -45.41
N ILE A 113 -32.06 36.54 -46.08
CA ILE A 113 -32.08 37.99 -45.84
C ILE A 113 -33.10 38.40 -44.76
N SER A 114 -34.31 37.83 -44.77
CA SER A 114 -35.37 38.12 -43.81
C SER A 114 -36.49 37.07 -43.84
N ASN A 115 -37.04 36.68 -42.68
CA ASN A 115 -38.17 35.76 -42.56
C ASN A 115 -39.54 36.47 -42.64
N GLY A 116 -39.73 37.34 -43.65
CA GLY A 116 -41.02 37.99 -43.91
C GLY A 116 -41.39 39.19 -43.01
N SER A 117 -40.46 39.71 -42.20
CA SER A 117 -40.62 40.96 -41.45
C SER A 117 -39.67 42.04 -41.97
N ALA A 118 -40.19 43.24 -42.26
CA ALA A 118 -39.43 44.38 -42.79
C ALA A 118 -38.39 44.95 -41.80
N THR A 119 -38.39 44.51 -40.53
CA THR A 119 -37.62 45.12 -39.43
C THR A 119 -36.56 44.22 -38.78
N MET A 120 -36.44 42.93 -39.15
CA MET A 120 -35.53 42.00 -38.46
C MET A 120 -34.52 41.32 -39.40
N SER A 121 -33.24 41.68 -39.27
CA SER A 121 -32.11 40.95 -39.88
C SER A 121 -31.59 39.87 -38.92
N TRP A 122 -31.37 38.64 -39.41
CA TRP A 122 -30.98 37.49 -38.57
C TRP A 122 -29.47 37.20 -38.48
N THR A 123 -28.62 37.79 -39.32
CA THR A 123 -27.18 37.47 -39.37
C THR A 123 -26.50 37.80 -38.03
N ILE A 124 -26.21 36.79 -37.21
CA ILE A 124 -25.43 36.91 -35.95
C ILE A 124 -23.97 36.46 -36.17
N PHE A 125 -23.73 35.68 -37.23
CA PHE A 125 -22.42 35.12 -37.58
C PHE A 125 -22.08 35.54 -39.01
N PRO A 126 -20.83 35.96 -39.31
CA PRO A 126 -20.43 36.24 -40.68
C PRO A 126 -20.57 35.01 -41.58
N GLU A 127 -21.27 35.12 -42.71
CA GLU A 127 -21.43 34.04 -43.70
C GLU A 127 -20.47 34.26 -44.87
N ALA A 128 -19.68 33.23 -45.22
CA ALA A 128 -18.79 33.27 -46.37
C ALA A 128 -19.55 32.96 -47.66
N MET A 129 -19.34 33.79 -48.69
CA MET A 129 -19.92 33.64 -50.02
C MET A 129 -18.79 33.72 -51.06
N LEU A 130 -18.57 32.63 -51.80
CA LEU A 130 -17.60 32.60 -52.88
C LEU A 130 -18.20 33.21 -54.14
N ASP A 131 -17.57 34.27 -54.67
CA ASP A 131 -17.81 34.72 -56.02
C ASP A 131 -17.14 33.74 -57.00
N SER A 132 -17.97 32.95 -57.68
CA SER A 132 -17.51 31.95 -58.66
C SER A 132 -16.76 32.54 -59.85
N LYS A 133 -16.96 33.83 -60.18
CA LYS A 133 -16.32 34.50 -61.32
C LYS A 133 -14.93 35.01 -60.98
N SER A 134 -14.76 35.69 -59.84
CA SER A 134 -13.46 36.25 -59.44
C SER A 134 -12.65 35.37 -58.49
N GLY A 135 -13.25 34.33 -57.89
CA GLY A 135 -12.67 33.55 -56.80
C GLY A 135 -12.56 34.31 -55.49
N THR A 136 -13.18 35.50 -55.38
CA THR A 136 -13.15 36.33 -54.17
C THR A 136 -14.16 35.80 -53.16
N VAL A 137 -13.72 35.60 -51.91
CA VAL A 137 -14.62 35.31 -50.80
C VAL A 137 -15.14 36.61 -50.20
N PHE A 138 -16.45 36.76 -50.14
CA PHE A 138 -17.13 37.83 -49.43
C PHE A 138 -17.67 37.31 -48.10
N PHE A 139 -17.53 38.08 -47.04
CA PHE A 139 -18.18 37.82 -45.76
C PHE A 139 -19.31 38.82 -45.57
N ASP A 140 -20.54 38.32 -45.51
CA ASP A 140 -21.69 39.11 -45.07
C ASP A 140 -21.66 39.19 -43.55
N CYS A 141 -21.27 40.34 -43.00
CA CYS A 141 -21.14 40.52 -41.56
C CYS A 141 -22.46 40.99 -40.92
N PRO A 142 -22.67 40.68 -39.63
CA PRO A 142 -23.76 41.26 -38.85
C PRO A 142 -23.71 42.80 -38.89
N GLY A 143 -24.86 43.44 -38.63
CA GLY A 143 -24.91 44.90 -38.51
C GLY A 143 -24.15 45.40 -37.29
N PHE A 144 -23.56 46.60 -37.39
CA PHE A 144 -23.06 47.29 -36.19
C PHE A 144 -24.21 47.61 -35.23
N SER A 145 -23.91 47.53 -33.92
CA SER A 145 -24.82 47.87 -32.83
C SER A 145 -26.20 47.24 -33.01
N ASP A 146 -26.22 45.91 -33.05
CA ASP A 146 -27.46 45.15 -33.24
C ASP A 146 -28.45 45.47 -32.11
N THR A 147 -29.49 46.22 -32.44
CA THR A 147 -30.45 46.78 -31.47
C THR A 147 -31.42 45.73 -30.92
N ARG A 148 -31.27 44.44 -31.28
CA ARG A 148 -32.15 43.37 -30.81
C ARG A 148 -31.99 43.07 -29.32
N SER A 149 -30.74 42.93 -28.85
CA SER A 149 -30.38 42.78 -27.43
C SER A 149 -28.86 42.89 -27.25
N ALA A 150 -28.38 43.06 -26.01
CA ALA A 150 -26.95 43.07 -25.73
C ALA A 150 -26.26 41.76 -26.14
N ALA A 151 -26.97 40.63 -26.01
CA ALA A 151 -26.49 39.32 -26.43
C ALA A 151 -26.17 39.26 -27.93
N HIS A 152 -27.04 39.84 -28.77
CA HIS A 152 -26.82 39.87 -30.22
C HIS A 152 -25.65 40.78 -30.59
N ASP A 153 -25.55 41.95 -29.96
CA ASP A 153 -24.48 42.93 -30.17
C ASP A 153 -23.08 42.36 -29.80
N ILE A 154 -22.99 41.72 -28.62
CA ILE A 154 -21.77 41.07 -28.15
C ILE A 154 -21.39 39.89 -29.05
N ALA A 155 -22.34 39.00 -29.38
CA ALA A 155 -22.09 37.85 -30.23
C ALA A 155 -21.64 38.29 -31.64
N ALA A 156 -22.35 39.22 -32.28
CA ALA A 156 -22.02 39.75 -33.59
C ALA A 156 -20.58 40.30 -33.62
N THR A 157 -20.20 41.04 -32.59
CA THR A 157 -18.84 41.60 -32.45
C THR A 157 -17.79 40.50 -32.26
N TYR A 158 -18.05 39.54 -31.37
CA TYR A 158 -17.15 38.40 -31.14
C TYR A 158 -16.89 37.62 -32.43
N PHE A 159 -17.94 37.25 -33.16
CA PHE A 159 -17.82 36.44 -34.37
C PHE A 159 -17.23 37.21 -35.54
N THR A 160 -17.53 38.50 -35.69
CA THR A 160 -16.88 39.34 -36.71
C THR A 160 -15.37 39.40 -36.49
N MET A 161 -14.93 39.60 -35.25
CA MET A 161 -13.51 39.65 -34.91
C MET A 161 -12.83 38.28 -35.07
N LYS A 162 -13.50 37.20 -34.66
CA LYS A 162 -13.01 35.84 -34.86
C LYS A 162 -12.90 35.46 -36.34
N THR A 163 -13.80 35.95 -37.19
CA THR A 163 -13.70 35.80 -38.65
C THR A 163 -12.52 36.58 -39.20
N ILE A 164 -12.31 37.83 -38.75
CA ILE A 164 -11.15 38.64 -39.14
C ILE A 164 -9.84 37.92 -38.81
N GLU A 165 -9.69 37.38 -37.59
CA GLU A 165 -8.48 36.65 -37.17
C GLU A 165 -8.13 35.46 -38.07
N ASN A 166 -9.11 34.89 -38.78
CA ASN A 166 -8.93 33.77 -39.71
C ASN A 166 -8.72 34.21 -41.17
N ILE A 167 -8.57 35.51 -41.45
CA ILE A 167 -8.32 36.03 -42.80
C ILE A 167 -6.89 36.56 -42.92
N GLY A 168 -6.13 36.18 -43.95
CA GLY A 168 -4.77 36.68 -44.15
C GLY A 168 -4.72 38.15 -44.57
N ARG A 169 -5.54 38.51 -45.57
CA ARG A 169 -5.62 39.87 -46.13
C ARG A 169 -7.07 40.28 -46.41
N VAL A 170 -7.41 41.50 -46.04
CA VAL A 170 -8.79 41.99 -46.05
C VAL A 170 -8.98 43.17 -46.98
N LYS A 171 -10.19 43.25 -47.55
CA LYS A 171 -10.81 44.45 -48.11
C LYS A 171 -12.03 44.80 -47.26
N LEU A 172 -12.28 46.08 -47.04
CA LEU A 172 -13.34 46.59 -46.18
C LEU A 172 -14.37 47.33 -47.05
N LEU A 173 -15.53 46.71 -47.25
CA LEU A 173 -16.62 47.27 -48.04
C LEU A 173 -17.74 47.70 -47.10
N PHE A 174 -17.92 49.00 -46.94
CA PHE A 174 -18.97 49.56 -46.09
C PHE A 174 -20.23 49.85 -46.90
N THR A 175 -21.39 49.72 -46.27
CA THR A 175 -22.69 49.99 -46.87
C THR A 175 -23.47 51.02 -46.06
N VAL A 176 -24.14 51.94 -46.75
CA VAL A 176 -25.01 52.94 -46.13
C VAL A 176 -26.22 53.20 -47.04
N ALA A 177 -27.40 53.40 -46.46
CA ALA A 177 -28.58 53.75 -47.25
C ALA A 177 -28.47 55.18 -47.80
N TYR A 178 -29.00 55.43 -49.00
CA TYR A 178 -28.96 56.75 -49.63
C TYR A 178 -29.62 57.85 -48.80
N SER A 179 -30.69 57.52 -48.07
CA SER A 179 -31.37 58.44 -47.15
C SER A 179 -30.42 59.05 -46.10
N SER A 180 -29.46 58.27 -45.60
CA SER A 180 -28.52 58.66 -44.55
C SER A 180 -27.36 59.55 -45.06
N VAL A 181 -27.20 59.67 -46.39
CA VAL A 181 -26.14 60.48 -47.04
C VAL A 181 -26.72 61.52 -48.01
N ARG A 182 -28.02 61.82 -47.89
CA ARG A 182 -28.72 62.83 -48.69
C ARG A 182 -28.71 64.18 -47.99
N VAL A 183 -28.50 65.25 -48.76
CA VAL A 183 -28.53 66.63 -48.25
C VAL A 183 -29.92 66.98 -47.74
N GLY A 184 -30.03 67.48 -46.51
CA GLY A 184 -31.30 67.90 -45.89
C GLY A 184 -32.08 66.79 -45.19
N GLN A 185 -31.53 65.58 -45.10
CA GLN A 185 -32.06 64.48 -44.28
C GLN A 185 -31.25 64.33 -42.98
N ASP A 186 -31.73 63.49 -42.06
CA ASP A 186 -31.01 63.19 -40.83
C ASP A 186 -29.65 62.52 -41.15
N ARG A 187 -28.60 63.09 -40.57
CA ARG A 187 -27.19 62.69 -40.75
C ARG A 187 -26.72 61.74 -39.64
N HIS A 188 -27.56 61.47 -38.65
CA HIS A 188 -27.21 60.65 -37.49
C HIS A 188 -26.68 59.27 -37.89
N ASP A 189 -27.41 58.55 -38.75
CA ASP A 189 -27.05 57.21 -39.23
C ASP A 189 -25.65 57.14 -39.85
N PHE A 190 -25.28 58.10 -40.71
CA PHE A 190 -23.96 58.10 -41.33
C PHE A 190 -22.85 58.38 -40.31
N MET A 191 -23.08 59.33 -39.39
CA MET A 191 -22.10 59.66 -38.36
C MET A 191 -21.91 58.48 -37.40
N GLU A 192 -22.99 57.80 -37.03
CA GLU A 192 -22.95 56.57 -36.24
C GLU A 192 -22.15 55.48 -36.96
N LEU A 193 -22.44 55.23 -38.24
CA LEU A 193 -21.66 54.28 -39.06
C LEU A 193 -20.17 54.67 -39.07
N ALA A 194 -19.84 55.94 -39.30
CA ALA A 194 -18.46 56.40 -39.34
C ALA A 194 -17.76 56.17 -37.99
N GLU A 195 -18.42 56.46 -36.87
CA GLU A 195 -17.90 56.22 -35.53
C GLU A 195 -17.67 54.71 -35.25
N HIS A 196 -18.60 53.84 -35.65
CA HIS A 196 -18.41 52.39 -35.59
C HIS A 196 -17.20 51.93 -36.41
N ILE A 197 -17.07 52.43 -37.65
CA ILE A 197 -15.97 52.07 -38.55
C ILE A 197 -14.62 52.46 -37.95
N VAL A 198 -14.46 53.68 -37.45
CA VAL A 198 -13.17 54.13 -36.92
C VAL A 198 -12.87 53.53 -35.53
N THR A 199 -13.90 53.06 -34.83
CA THR A 199 -13.74 52.27 -33.60
C THR A 199 -13.27 50.86 -33.92
N MET A 200 -13.81 50.24 -34.98
CA MET A 200 -13.43 48.92 -35.46
C MET A 200 -12.08 48.92 -36.20
N VAL A 201 -11.78 49.92 -37.02
CA VAL A 201 -10.56 49.98 -37.84
C VAL A 201 -9.59 50.98 -37.23
N LYS A 202 -8.76 50.51 -36.30
CA LYS A 202 -7.85 51.38 -35.52
C LYS A 202 -6.74 52.00 -36.38
N ASN A 203 -6.32 51.31 -37.45
CA ASN A 203 -5.22 51.73 -38.31
C ASN A 203 -5.71 52.12 -39.72
N LEU A 204 -6.46 53.23 -39.81
CA LEU A 204 -7.02 53.72 -41.08
C LEU A 204 -5.97 53.98 -42.15
N ASP A 205 -4.77 54.44 -41.79
CA ASP A 205 -3.66 54.67 -42.75
C ASP A 205 -3.28 53.40 -43.49
N LYS A 206 -3.16 52.30 -42.74
CA LYS A 206 -2.80 51.00 -43.30
C LYS A 206 -3.85 50.49 -44.28
N PHE A 207 -5.13 50.77 -44.01
CA PHE A 207 -6.25 50.29 -44.83
C PHE A 207 -6.80 51.33 -45.80
N GLN A 208 -6.19 52.50 -45.96
CA GLN A 208 -6.71 53.56 -46.82
C GLN A 208 -6.97 53.10 -48.27
N ASP A 209 -6.15 52.17 -48.76
CA ASP A 209 -6.30 51.58 -50.10
C ASP A 209 -7.22 50.36 -50.15
N SER A 210 -7.80 49.95 -49.03
CA SER A 210 -8.61 48.74 -48.87
C SER A 210 -10.06 49.04 -48.54
N ILE A 211 -10.43 50.31 -48.40
CA ILE A 211 -11.74 50.79 -47.92
C ILE A 211 -12.56 51.31 -49.09
N ALA A 212 -13.84 50.93 -49.17
CA ALA A 212 -14.82 51.55 -50.05
C ALA A 212 -16.19 51.68 -49.35
N LEU A 213 -17.03 52.59 -49.83
CA LEU A 213 -18.40 52.79 -49.39
C LEU A 213 -19.37 52.60 -50.57
N VAL A 214 -20.35 51.72 -50.40
CA VAL A 214 -21.44 51.51 -51.34
C VAL A 214 -22.72 52.11 -50.76
N VAL A 215 -23.29 53.05 -51.50
CA VAL A 215 -24.56 53.68 -51.15
C VAL A 215 -25.71 52.87 -51.73
N THR A 216 -26.50 52.27 -50.86
CA THR A 216 -27.58 51.34 -51.21
C THR A 216 -28.94 52.03 -51.18
N LYS A 217 -29.98 51.33 -51.66
CA LYS A 217 -31.38 51.82 -51.69
C LYS A 217 -31.52 53.15 -52.44
N VAL A 218 -30.70 53.35 -53.48
CA VAL A 218 -30.76 54.56 -54.30
C VAL A 218 -31.98 54.49 -55.22
N GLU A 219 -32.81 55.53 -55.18
CA GLU A 219 -34.02 55.64 -56.01
C GLU A 219 -33.68 55.91 -57.48
N ASN A 220 -34.52 55.42 -58.40
CA ASN A 220 -34.41 55.69 -59.84
C ASN A 220 -35.01 57.06 -60.20
N LEU A 221 -34.41 58.11 -59.62
CA LEU A 221 -34.83 59.50 -59.79
C LEU A 221 -34.82 59.90 -61.28
N GLN A 222 -35.91 60.49 -61.75
CA GLN A 222 -36.05 60.99 -63.12
C GLN A 222 -35.70 62.48 -63.16
N SER A 223 -34.86 62.90 -64.12
CA SER A 223 -34.54 64.32 -64.36
C SER A 223 -34.23 64.56 -65.83
N GLY A 224 -34.98 65.47 -66.46
CA GLY A 224 -34.75 65.85 -67.87
C GLY A 224 -35.00 64.74 -68.89
N GLY A 225 -35.96 63.84 -68.63
CA GLY A 225 -36.36 62.78 -69.58
C GLY A 225 -35.62 61.44 -69.44
N GLY A 226 -34.84 61.25 -68.37
CA GLY A 226 -34.20 59.96 -68.06
C GLY A 226 -33.75 59.82 -66.62
N ILE A 227 -33.29 58.62 -66.25
CA ILE A 227 -32.76 58.31 -64.91
C ILE A 227 -31.50 59.13 -64.67
N VAL A 228 -31.40 59.75 -63.49
CA VAL A 228 -30.21 60.48 -63.05
C VAL A 228 -29.01 59.53 -63.03
N PRO A 229 -27.92 59.79 -63.77
CA PRO A 229 -26.74 58.92 -63.79
C PRO A 229 -26.04 58.78 -62.43
N ASP A 230 -25.41 57.63 -62.19
CA ASP A 230 -24.69 57.32 -60.94
C ASP A 230 -23.63 58.37 -60.60
N GLU A 231 -22.94 58.94 -61.60
CA GLU A 231 -21.92 59.97 -61.38
C GLU A 231 -22.50 61.22 -60.72
N LYS A 232 -23.74 61.60 -61.04
CA LYS A 232 -24.40 62.75 -60.39
C LYS A 232 -24.77 62.41 -58.94
N ILE A 233 -25.22 61.19 -58.67
CA ILE A 233 -25.55 60.71 -57.33
C ILE A 233 -24.29 60.66 -56.47
N ILE A 234 -23.20 60.08 -56.98
CA ILE A 234 -21.90 60.02 -56.31
C ILE A 234 -21.38 61.43 -55.99
N ARG A 235 -21.50 62.41 -56.91
CA ARG A 235 -21.14 63.81 -56.62
C ARG A 235 -21.98 64.42 -55.50
N SER A 236 -23.28 64.10 -55.44
CA SER A 236 -24.17 64.53 -54.37
C SER A 236 -23.74 63.96 -53.00
N VAL A 237 -23.46 62.65 -52.95
CA VAL A 237 -22.95 61.95 -51.76
C VAL A 237 -21.60 62.55 -51.34
N ALA A 238 -20.66 62.75 -52.26
CA ALA A 238 -19.39 63.40 -51.96
C ALA A 238 -19.57 64.83 -51.41
N GLY A 239 -20.56 65.57 -51.90
CA GLY A 239 -20.95 66.87 -51.36
C GLY A 239 -21.46 66.80 -49.91
N PHE A 240 -22.26 65.78 -49.59
CA PHE A 240 -22.68 65.50 -48.21
C PHE A 240 -21.48 65.17 -47.31
N LEU A 241 -20.61 64.26 -47.74
CA LEU A 241 -19.42 63.85 -47.00
C LEU A 241 -18.49 65.03 -46.71
N ARG A 242 -18.28 65.93 -47.68
CA ARG A 242 -17.48 67.16 -47.48
C ARG A 242 -18.07 68.06 -46.39
N ARG A 243 -19.39 68.24 -46.35
CA ARG A 243 -20.05 69.02 -45.29
C ARG A 243 -19.91 68.33 -43.93
N ALA A 244 -20.17 67.03 -43.85
CA ALA A 244 -20.01 66.26 -42.62
C ALA A 244 -18.58 66.37 -42.07
N ARG A 245 -17.57 66.33 -42.94
CA ARG A 245 -16.16 66.56 -42.58
C ARG A 245 -15.93 67.96 -42.00
N VAL A 246 -16.36 69.01 -42.69
CA VAL A 246 -16.17 70.41 -42.25
C VAL A 246 -16.84 70.66 -40.90
N GLU A 247 -18.07 70.19 -40.73
CA GLU A 247 -18.81 70.34 -39.46
C GLU A 247 -18.17 69.55 -38.31
N THR A 248 -17.67 68.34 -38.59
CA THR A 248 -16.93 67.53 -37.60
C THR A 248 -15.63 68.23 -37.18
N GLN A 249 -14.92 68.82 -38.14
CA GLN A 249 -13.71 69.60 -37.88
C GLN A 249 -14.01 70.85 -37.03
N GLN A 250 -15.10 71.56 -37.33
CA GLN A 250 -15.54 72.69 -36.52
C GLN A 250 -15.89 72.28 -35.08
N LYS A 251 -16.58 71.14 -34.89
CA LYS A 251 -16.88 70.61 -33.54
C LYS A 251 -15.62 70.34 -32.72
N ILE A 252 -14.57 69.81 -33.36
CA ILE A 252 -13.27 69.54 -32.75
C ILE A 252 -12.60 70.84 -32.25
N GLU A 253 -12.78 71.94 -32.97
CA GLU A 253 -12.18 73.24 -32.67
C GLU A 253 -13.00 74.06 -31.66
N SER A 254 -14.34 73.90 -31.64
CA SER A 254 -15.25 74.76 -30.88
C SER A 254 -15.69 74.25 -29.51
N THR A 255 -15.37 73.01 -29.13
CA THR A 255 -15.97 72.35 -27.94
C THR A 255 -14.91 71.82 -26.97
N SER A 256 -15.08 72.07 -25.68
CA SER A 256 -14.34 71.36 -24.62
C SER A 256 -14.83 69.90 -24.57
N MET A 257 -14.05 68.98 -25.14
CA MET A 257 -14.34 67.54 -25.18
C MET A 257 -13.14 66.72 -24.67
N SER A 258 -13.38 65.47 -24.27
CA SER A 258 -12.32 64.56 -23.83
C SER A 258 -11.31 64.28 -24.96
N ALA A 259 -10.08 63.94 -24.59
CA ALA A 259 -9.02 63.60 -25.55
C ALA A 259 -9.45 62.43 -26.47
N ASP A 260 -10.09 61.41 -25.90
CA ASP A 260 -10.58 60.25 -26.64
C ASP A 260 -11.65 60.62 -27.67
N ARG A 261 -12.61 61.48 -27.29
CA ARG A 261 -13.65 61.94 -28.22
C ARG A 261 -13.05 62.76 -29.36
N LYS A 262 -12.05 63.60 -29.05
CA LYS A 262 -11.33 64.37 -30.07
C LYS A 262 -10.61 63.45 -31.06
N GLN A 263 -9.89 62.44 -30.55
CA GLN A 263 -9.18 61.46 -31.39
C GLN A 263 -10.14 60.66 -32.28
N LEU A 264 -11.28 60.24 -31.73
CA LEU A 264 -12.33 59.54 -32.47
C LEU A 264 -12.87 60.39 -33.64
N LEU A 265 -13.21 61.67 -33.38
CA LEU A 265 -13.69 62.57 -34.42
C LEU A 265 -12.62 62.88 -35.48
N MET A 266 -11.34 62.98 -35.10
CA MET A 266 -10.23 63.12 -36.06
C MET A 266 -10.12 61.89 -36.97
N ALA A 267 -10.32 60.70 -36.43
CA ALA A 267 -10.36 59.47 -37.21
C ALA A 267 -11.57 59.46 -38.18
N VAL A 268 -12.75 59.94 -37.76
CA VAL A 268 -13.93 60.09 -38.63
C VAL A 268 -13.62 61.04 -39.81
N THR A 269 -13.02 62.20 -39.55
CA THR A 269 -12.59 63.14 -40.60
C THR A 269 -11.67 62.46 -41.60
N LYS A 270 -10.70 61.68 -41.12
CA LYS A 270 -9.76 60.93 -41.96
C LYS A 270 -10.43 59.83 -42.78
N PHE A 271 -11.38 59.10 -42.18
CA PHE A 271 -12.18 58.10 -42.91
C PHE A 271 -12.94 58.75 -44.06
N ILE A 272 -13.57 59.91 -43.84
CA ILE A 272 -14.25 60.67 -44.90
C ILE A 272 -13.26 61.09 -46.00
N GLU A 273 -12.04 61.51 -45.67
CA GLU A 273 -11.01 61.86 -46.65
C GLU A 273 -10.61 60.67 -47.54
N ILE A 274 -10.48 59.48 -46.96
CA ILE A 274 -10.22 58.24 -47.71
C ILE A 274 -11.33 58.01 -48.75
N LEU A 275 -12.60 58.18 -48.35
CA LEU A 275 -13.74 58.01 -49.26
C LEU A 275 -13.79 59.05 -50.39
N LEU A 276 -13.27 60.26 -50.15
CA LEU A 276 -13.29 61.37 -51.10
C LEU A 276 -12.12 61.34 -52.11
N GLN A 277 -11.29 60.30 -52.13
CA GLN A 277 -10.22 60.14 -53.11
C GLN A 277 -10.77 60.04 -54.56
N THR A 278 -10.14 60.78 -55.48
CA THR A 278 -10.53 60.85 -56.88
C THR A 278 -9.35 60.57 -57.82
N GLU A 279 -9.65 59.99 -58.98
CA GLU A 279 -8.77 59.94 -60.15
C GLU A 279 -9.47 60.68 -61.30
N GLY A 280 -8.94 61.85 -61.68
CA GLY A 280 -9.65 62.78 -62.57
C GLY A 280 -10.98 63.24 -61.95
N GLU A 281 -12.09 63.07 -62.67
CA GLU A 281 -13.44 63.41 -62.19
C GLU A 281 -14.17 62.24 -61.48
N THR A 282 -13.52 61.08 -61.37
CA THR A 282 -14.12 59.84 -60.84
C THR A 282 -13.70 59.59 -59.40
N TYR A 283 -14.66 59.28 -58.52
CA TYR A 283 -14.38 58.88 -57.14
C TYR A 283 -13.99 57.40 -57.10
N LEU A 284 -12.87 57.10 -56.44
CA LEU A 284 -12.29 55.74 -56.45
C LEU A 284 -12.95 54.80 -55.44
N ARG A 285 -13.57 55.34 -54.39
CA ARG A 285 -14.05 54.61 -53.21
C ARG A 285 -15.57 54.67 -52.99
N LEU A 286 -16.32 55.32 -53.87
CA LEU A 286 -17.76 55.51 -53.74
C LEU A 286 -18.50 54.73 -54.83
N GLY A 287 -19.37 53.81 -54.42
CA GLY A 287 -20.25 53.02 -55.31
C GLY A 287 -21.72 53.30 -55.05
N VAL A 288 -22.55 52.98 -56.03
CA VAL A 288 -24.02 53.11 -55.96
C VAL A 288 -24.66 51.75 -56.22
N PHE A 289 -25.62 51.38 -55.39
CA PHE A 289 -26.46 50.21 -55.57
C PHE A 289 -27.93 50.64 -55.51
N ARG A 290 -28.59 50.60 -56.67
CA ARG A 290 -29.95 51.10 -56.87
C ARG A 290 -31.01 50.13 -56.36
N LYS A 291 -32.21 50.67 -56.13
CA LYS A 291 -33.42 49.85 -56.08
C LYS A 291 -33.72 49.32 -57.50
N PRO A 292 -34.31 48.12 -57.62
CA PRO A 292 -34.86 47.67 -58.90
C PRO A 292 -35.97 48.61 -59.41
N ASP A 293 -36.15 48.66 -60.72
CA ASP A 293 -37.20 49.40 -61.44
C ASP A 293 -38.18 48.51 -62.20
N GLU A 294 -38.00 47.19 -62.13
CA GLU A 294 -38.89 46.19 -62.70
C GLU A 294 -38.99 44.96 -61.78
N ALA A 295 -40.09 44.22 -61.89
CA ALA A 295 -40.31 42.97 -61.17
C ALA A 295 -39.60 41.80 -61.87
N GLY A 296 -39.15 40.82 -61.09
CA GLY A 296 -38.52 39.60 -61.59
C GLY A 296 -37.21 39.25 -60.88
N PRO A 297 -36.53 38.16 -61.29
CA PRO A 297 -35.26 37.74 -60.71
C PRO A 297 -34.21 38.87 -60.78
N LEU A 298 -33.51 39.15 -59.68
CA LEU A 298 -32.64 40.32 -59.55
C LEU A 298 -31.55 40.39 -60.65
N ARG A 299 -31.01 39.23 -61.05
CA ARG A 299 -30.03 39.08 -62.15
C ARG A 299 -30.54 39.49 -63.54
N LEU A 300 -31.86 39.55 -63.74
CA LEU A 300 -32.49 39.89 -65.02
C LEU A 300 -32.93 41.36 -65.08
N VAL A 301 -32.94 42.06 -63.93
CA VAL A 301 -33.27 43.48 -63.86
C VAL A 301 -32.16 44.30 -64.54
N ASN A 302 -32.49 44.99 -65.63
CA ASN A 302 -31.50 45.64 -66.49
C ASN A 302 -30.74 46.76 -65.75
N SER A 303 -31.44 47.60 -64.98
CA SER A 303 -30.84 48.69 -64.21
C SER A 303 -29.79 48.20 -63.20
N LEU A 304 -30.04 47.05 -62.57
CA LEU A 304 -29.10 46.45 -61.63
C LEU A 304 -27.92 45.80 -62.35
N LYS A 305 -28.17 45.14 -63.50
CA LYS A 305 -27.10 44.57 -64.34
C LYS A 305 -26.09 45.63 -64.78
N GLU A 306 -26.57 46.81 -65.18
CA GLU A 306 -25.72 47.95 -65.53
C GLU A 306 -24.93 48.50 -64.32
N SER A 307 -25.53 48.49 -63.12
CA SER A 307 -24.87 48.92 -61.88
C SER A 307 -23.78 47.96 -61.36
N LYS A 308 -23.73 46.72 -61.85
CA LYS A 308 -22.80 45.69 -61.35
C LYS A 308 -21.35 45.96 -61.75
N GLU A 309 -21.08 46.36 -62.99
CA GLU A 309 -19.71 46.59 -63.46
C GLU A 309 -18.98 47.73 -62.72
N PRO A 310 -19.61 48.89 -62.44
CA PRO A 310 -19.01 49.92 -61.60
C PRO A 310 -18.66 49.42 -60.18
N LEU A 311 -19.53 48.63 -59.56
CA LEU A 311 -19.28 48.05 -58.23
C LEU A 311 -18.13 47.04 -58.25
N GLU A 312 -18.11 46.14 -59.23
CA GLU A 312 -17.00 45.19 -59.45
C GLU A 312 -15.68 45.93 -59.67
N ARG A 313 -15.69 47.06 -60.39
CA ARG A 313 -14.50 47.89 -60.62
C ARG A 313 -13.95 48.46 -59.30
N ILE A 314 -14.81 49.00 -58.44
CA ILE A 314 -14.39 49.53 -57.14
C ILE A 314 -13.75 48.42 -56.31
N ILE A 315 -14.43 47.28 -56.20
CA ILE A 315 -14.05 46.18 -55.30
C ILE A 315 -12.81 45.45 -55.80
N HIS A 316 -12.73 45.11 -57.09
CA HIS A 316 -11.64 44.28 -57.61
C HIS A 316 -10.43 45.09 -58.10
N ARG A 317 -10.61 46.33 -58.58
CA ARG A 317 -9.54 47.15 -59.16
C ARG A 317 -9.11 48.32 -58.29
N ASN A 318 -10.05 49.08 -57.73
CA ASN A 318 -9.72 50.32 -57.02
C ASN A 318 -9.20 50.05 -55.60
N ILE A 319 -9.84 49.15 -54.85
CA ILE A 319 -9.37 48.74 -53.52
C ILE A 319 -8.47 47.50 -53.58
N ARG A 320 -7.54 47.38 -52.63
CA ARG A 320 -6.50 46.35 -52.55
C ARG A 320 -6.64 45.51 -51.28
N PHE A 321 -6.13 44.28 -51.33
CA PHE A 321 -6.08 43.41 -50.16
C PHE A 321 -4.90 43.77 -49.27
N THR A 322 -5.17 44.06 -48.00
CA THR A 322 -4.13 44.44 -47.03
C THR A 322 -4.01 43.40 -45.93
N ALA A 323 -2.78 42.97 -45.65
CA ALA A 323 -2.47 42.07 -44.55
C ALA A 323 -2.70 42.78 -43.21
N HIS A 324 -3.31 42.12 -42.24
CA HIS A 324 -3.61 42.73 -40.95
C HIS A 324 -2.93 42.01 -39.78
N GLN A 325 -2.93 42.66 -38.63
CA GLN A 325 -2.61 42.12 -37.31
C GLN A 325 -3.82 42.35 -36.41
N VAL A 326 -3.98 41.54 -35.36
CA VAL A 326 -5.14 41.64 -34.44
C VAL A 326 -5.34 43.07 -33.90
N LYS A 327 -4.25 43.77 -33.57
CA LYS A 327 -4.27 45.16 -33.07
C LYS A 327 -4.73 46.21 -34.08
N ASP A 328 -4.80 45.88 -35.37
CA ASP A 328 -5.27 46.81 -36.39
C ASP A 328 -6.80 46.97 -36.34
N PHE A 329 -7.49 46.04 -35.68
CA PHE A 329 -8.93 46.07 -35.46
C PHE A 329 -9.27 46.23 -33.97
N GLY A 330 -10.41 46.84 -33.70
CA GLY A 330 -11.00 47.02 -32.38
C GLY A 330 -12.42 46.47 -32.33
N TYR A 331 -12.99 46.47 -31.13
CA TYR A 331 -14.31 45.92 -30.86
C TYR A 331 -15.36 47.02 -30.79
N THR A 332 -16.57 46.74 -31.28
CA THR A 332 -17.69 47.69 -31.34
C THR A 332 -18.91 47.10 -30.65
N ILE A 333 -19.04 47.30 -29.34
CA ILE A 333 -20.28 47.00 -28.61
C ILE A 333 -20.89 48.29 -28.08
N SER A 334 -22.22 48.33 -27.97
CA SER A 334 -22.97 49.44 -27.41
C SER A 334 -22.67 49.65 -25.92
N SER A 335 -22.94 50.86 -25.42
CA SER A 335 -22.79 51.21 -24.00
C SER A 335 -23.71 50.37 -23.10
N SER A 336 -24.91 50.02 -23.55
CA SER A 336 -25.81 49.08 -22.88
C SER A 336 -25.25 47.65 -22.82
N SER A 337 -24.52 47.20 -23.83
CA SER A 337 -23.85 45.89 -23.79
C SER A 337 -22.68 45.87 -22.80
N GLN A 338 -21.97 47.00 -22.66
CA GLN A 338 -20.86 47.11 -21.71
C GLN A 338 -21.29 46.94 -20.25
N THR A 339 -22.53 47.33 -19.90
CA THR A 339 -23.01 47.22 -18.52
C THR A 339 -23.18 45.77 -18.05
N ILE A 340 -23.25 44.79 -18.96
CA ILE A 340 -23.45 43.36 -18.65
C ILE A 340 -22.11 42.60 -18.57
N VAL A 341 -21.00 43.22 -18.99
CA VAL A 341 -19.67 42.58 -19.01
C VAL A 341 -19.25 42.08 -17.62
N HIS A 342 -19.60 42.81 -16.56
CA HIS A 342 -19.34 42.39 -15.19
C HIS A 342 -20.02 41.06 -14.85
N ASP A 343 -21.33 40.96 -15.12
CA ASP A 343 -22.12 39.76 -14.82
C ASP A 343 -21.67 38.56 -15.67
N LEU A 344 -21.22 38.82 -16.90
CA LEU A 344 -20.60 37.80 -17.75
C LEU A 344 -19.33 37.24 -17.13
N VAL A 345 -18.43 38.08 -16.62
CA VAL A 345 -17.18 37.65 -15.96
C VAL A 345 -17.47 36.77 -14.75
N GLU A 346 -18.43 37.15 -13.92
CA GLU A 346 -18.85 36.37 -12.76
C GLU A 346 -19.38 34.99 -13.18
N ARG A 347 -20.17 34.93 -14.26
CA ARG A 347 -20.69 33.66 -14.77
C ARG A 347 -19.62 32.77 -15.41
N LEU A 348 -18.64 33.37 -16.11
CA LEU A 348 -17.47 32.66 -16.62
C LEU A 348 -16.67 32.05 -15.47
N ARG A 349 -16.47 32.80 -14.37
CA ARG A 349 -15.83 32.28 -13.14
C ARG A 349 -16.57 31.06 -12.62
N ASP A 350 -17.89 31.14 -12.47
CA ASP A 350 -18.70 30.07 -11.89
C ASP A 350 -18.69 28.80 -12.75
N ASN A 351 -18.77 28.96 -14.07
CA ASN A 351 -18.62 27.85 -15.01
C ASN A 351 -17.25 27.18 -14.89
N MET A 352 -16.17 27.98 -14.84
CA MET A 352 -14.81 27.44 -14.62
C MET A 352 -14.70 26.76 -13.25
N ALA A 353 -15.29 27.32 -12.20
CA ALA A 353 -15.29 26.73 -10.87
C ALA A 353 -15.99 25.37 -10.83
N SER A 354 -17.10 25.23 -11.56
CA SER A 354 -17.79 23.96 -11.73
C SER A 354 -16.89 22.91 -12.41
N ASP A 355 -16.27 23.27 -13.54
CA ASP A 355 -15.37 22.39 -14.29
C ASP A 355 -14.15 21.96 -13.47
N VAL A 356 -13.50 22.91 -12.78
CA VAL A 356 -12.35 22.62 -11.91
C VAL A 356 -12.77 21.76 -10.71
N SER A 357 -13.96 21.97 -10.15
CA SER A 357 -14.51 21.13 -9.08
C SER A 357 -14.75 19.69 -9.55
N GLN A 358 -15.18 19.50 -10.81
CA GLN A 358 -15.28 18.17 -11.40
C GLN A 358 -13.91 17.51 -11.55
N LEU A 359 -12.91 18.23 -12.10
CA LEU A 359 -11.54 17.72 -12.23
C LEU A 359 -10.94 17.35 -10.87
N LYS A 360 -11.22 18.16 -9.84
CA LYS A 360 -10.81 17.89 -8.46
C LYS A 360 -11.38 16.55 -7.95
N ARG A 361 -12.69 16.29 -8.15
CA ARG A 361 -13.33 15.03 -7.79
C ARG A 361 -12.71 13.83 -8.51
N GLU A 362 -12.44 13.95 -9.81
CA GLU A 362 -11.78 12.88 -10.59
C GLU A 362 -10.40 12.54 -10.02
N VAL A 363 -9.60 13.53 -9.61
CA VAL A 363 -8.32 13.28 -8.95
C VAL A 363 -8.53 12.58 -7.60
N GLU A 364 -9.47 13.02 -6.77
CA GLU A 364 -9.78 12.38 -5.48
C GLU A 364 -10.17 10.91 -5.65
N GLU A 365 -11.06 10.59 -6.59
CA GLU A 365 -11.50 9.22 -6.88
C GLU A 365 -10.34 8.32 -7.34
N ILE A 366 -9.48 8.82 -8.22
CA ILE A 366 -8.30 8.07 -8.70
C ILE A 366 -7.37 7.72 -7.53
N PHE A 367 -7.10 8.68 -6.64
CA PHE A 367 -6.20 8.46 -5.50
C PHE A 367 -6.84 7.62 -4.40
N LEU A 368 -8.16 7.72 -4.19
CA LEU A 368 -8.91 6.83 -3.32
C LEU A 368 -8.83 5.38 -3.80
N SER A 369 -8.97 5.13 -5.11
CA SER A 369 -8.82 3.77 -5.68
C SER A 369 -7.40 3.22 -5.54
N ARG A 370 -6.37 4.07 -5.69
CA ARG A 370 -4.97 3.68 -5.42
C ARG A 370 -4.74 3.31 -3.95
N GLU A 371 -5.42 4.00 -3.03
CA GLU A 371 -5.39 3.72 -1.60
C GLU A 371 -5.99 2.35 -1.26
N GLU A 372 -7.12 2.00 -1.89
CA GLU A 372 -7.79 0.71 -1.73
C GLU A 372 -6.94 -0.46 -2.21
N THR A 373 -6.25 -0.30 -3.34
CA THR A 373 -5.48 -1.37 -4.00
C THR A 373 -4.08 -1.59 -3.40
N SER A 374 -3.44 -0.56 -2.84
CA SER A 374 -2.07 -0.64 -2.31
C SER A 374 -2.01 -1.34 -0.95
N SER A 375 -1.44 -2.55 -0.88
CA SER A 375 -1.28 -3.29 0.39
C SER A 375 -0.13 -2.82 1.28
N ASP A 376 0.78 -2.00 0.75
CA ASP A 376 2.00 -1.55 1.42
C ASP A 376 1.89 -0.07 1.84
N VAL A 377 2.06 0.20 3.14
CA VAL A 377 1.95 1.56 3.70
C VAL A 377 3.07 2.50 3.25
N GLN A 378 4.25 1.98 2.90
CA GLN A 378 5.34 2.76 2.33
C GLN A 378 5.00 3.18 0.90
N VAL A 379 4.50 2.26 0.09
CA VAL A 379 4.07 2.55 -1.29
C VAL A 379 2.95 3.58 -1.28
N SER A 380 1.96 3.42 -0.40
CA SER A 380 0.89 4.41 -0.23
C SER A 380 1.44 5.79 0.15
N ARG A 381 2.34 5.88 1.14
CA ARG A 381 3.00 7.15 1.49
C ARG A 381 3.64 7.81 0.27
N ASP A 382 4.43 7.06 -0.50
CA ASP A 382 5.19 7.59 -1.64
C ASP A 382 4.27 8.06 -2.77
N ILE A 383 3.18 7.34 -3.04
CA ILE A 383 2.17 7.73 -4.03
C ILE A 383 1.53 9.07 -3.66
N PHE A 384 1.06 9.23 -2.41
CA PHE A 384 0.38 10.45 -1.97
C PHE A 384 1.35 11.63 -1.84
N GLN A 385 2.57 11.40 -1.34
CA GLN A 385 3.59 12.43 -1.26
C GLN A 385 3.96 12.96 -2.65
N ARG A 386 4.23 12.06 -3.60
CA ARG A 386 4.53 12.45 -4.99
C ARG A 386 3.36 13.18 -5.65
N ALA A 387 2.13 12.75 -5.40
CA ALA A 387 0.94 13.41 -5.91
C ALA A 387 0.83 14.86 -5.41
N HIS A 388 1.00 15.06 -4.11
CA HIS A 388 1.00 16.39 -3.50
C HIS A 388 2.12 17.27 -4.10
N GLU A 389 3.35 16.77 -4.18
CA GLU A 389 4.49 17.53 -4.71
C GLU A 389 4.26 17.98 -6.16
N VAL A 390 3.79 17.07 -7.02
CA VAL A 390 3.54 17.37 -8.43
C VAL A 390 2.34 18.32 -8.60
N LEU A 391 1.21 18.04 -7.94
CA LEU A 391 -0.01 18.84 -8.10
C LEU A 391 0.09 20.21 -7.41
N SER A 392 0.94 20.38 -6.39
CA SER A 392 1.24 21.71 -5.83
C SER A 392 1.86 22.65 -6.85
N GLY A 393 2.60 22.10 -7.83
CA GLY A 393 3.15 22.85 -8.95
C GLY A 393 2.10 23.39 -9.93
N THR A 394 0.83 22.97 -9.81
CA THR A 394 -0.27 23.40 -10.70
C THR A 394 -0.56 24.90 -10.53
N PHE A 395 -0.41 25.46 -9.33
CA PHE A 395 -0.71 26.88 -9.03
C PHE A 395 0.52 27.80 -9.07
N GLN A 396 1.72 27.22 -9.15
CA GLN A 396 2.93 28.02 -9.11
C GLN A 396 3.10 28.82 -10.40
N LYS A 397 3.10 30.16 -10.28
CA LYS A 397 3.26 31.10 -11.40
C LYS A 397 2.18 30.93 -12.49
N VAL A 398 0.94 30.67 -12.07
CA VAL A 398 -0.23 30.69 -12.96
C VAL A 398 -0.78 32.10 -13.03
N THR A 399 -0.92 32.61 -14.25
CA THR A 399 -1.48 33.93 -14.54
C THR A 399 -2.81 33.86 -15.28
N THR A 400 -3.11 32.75 -15.97
CA THR A 400 -4.32 32.58 -16.78
C THR A 400 -4.96 31.20 -16.57
N PRO A 401 -6.27 31.03 -16.82
CA PRO A 401 -6.92 29.71 -16.79
C PRO A 401 -6.31 28.70 -17.78
N ASP A 402 -5.84 29.16 -18.95
CA ASP A 402 -5.15 28.30 -19.93
C ASP A 402 -3.82 27.76 -19.38
N ASP A 403 -3.08 28.57 -18.64
CA ASP A 403 -1.83 28.14 -17.99
C ASP A 403 -2.11 27.11 -16.89
N PHE A 404 -3.22 27.26 -16.16
CA PHE A 404 -3.69 26.27 -15.19
C PHE A 404 -3.97 24.92 -15.87
N VAL A 405 -4.76 24.91 -16.95
CA VAL A 405 -5.11 23.68 -17.69
C VAL A 405 -3.84 22.99 -18.24
N LYS A 406 -2.93 23.74 -18.87
CA LYS A 406 -1.66 23.20 -19.38
C LYS A 406 -0.82 22.54 -18.30
N ARG A 407 -0.70 23.19 -17.13
CA ARG A 407 0.04 22.64 -15.98
C ARG A 407 -0.63 21.41 -15.42
N LEU A 408 -1.96 21.43 -15.26
CA LEU A 408 -2.72 20.30 -14.77
C LEU A 408 -2.55 19.08 -15.68
N ILE A 409 -2.61 19.26 -17.01
CA ILE A 409 -2.37 18.18 -17.99
C ILE A 409 -0.94 17.63 -17.88
N SER A 410 0.06 18.50 -17.75
CA SER A 410 1.47 18.09 -17.58
C SER A 410 1.68 17.29 -16.29
N ASN A 411 1.07 17.75 -15.20
CA ASN A 411 1.13 17.11 -13.89
C ASN A 411 0.39 15.76 -13.90
N ALA A 412 -0.77 15.70 -14.55
CA ALA A 412 -1.53 14.47 -14.75
C ALA A 412 -0.71 13.40 -15.49
N ARG A 413 -0.03 13.78 -16.57
CA ARG A 413 0.91 12.89 -17.30
C ARG A 413 2.04 12.40 -16.40
N THR A 414 2.61 13.29 -15.58
CA THR A 414 3.71 12.96 -14.64
C THR A 414 3.28 11.94 -13.57
N LEU A 415 2.01 11.99 -13.16
CA LEU A 415 1.41 11.08 -12.18
C LEU A 415 0.76 9.83 -12.81
N ASN A 416 0.82 9.73 -14.14
CA ASN A 416 0.17 8.70 -14.93
C ASN A 416 -1.33 8.58 -14.59
N ILE A 417 -2.03 9.71 -14.59
CA ILE A 417 -3.49 9.79 -14.39
C ILE A 417 -4.15 10.38 -15.64
N THR A 418 -5.40 9.97 -15.88
CA THR A 418 -6.21 10.43 -17.01
C THR A 418 -7.36 11.28 -16.48
N LEU A 419 -7.55 12.46 -17.05
CA LEU A 419 -8.63 13.39 -16.70
C LEU A 419 -9.59 13.56 -17.88
N SER A 420 -10.86 13.82 -17.59
CA SER A 420 -11.89 14.05 -18.60
C SER A 420 -11.58 15.27 -19.45
N GLN A 421 -11.70 15.12 -20.77
CA GLN A 421 -11.45 16.21 -21.71
C GLN A 421 -12.54 17.28 -21.69
N GLY A 422 -13.77 16.93 -21.29
CA GLY A 422 -14.90 17.88 -21.22
C GLY A 422 -14.61 19.08 -20.32
N PRO A 423 -14.36 18.89 -19.01
CA PRO A 423 -14.06 19.99 -18.10
C PRO A 423 -12.79 20.77 -18.46
N LEU A 424 -11.75 20.10 -18.96
CA LEU A 424 -10.52 20.77 -19.43
C LEU A 424 -10.82 21.73 -20.57
N ALA A 425 -11.54 21.26 -21.59
CA ALA A 425 -11.97 22.08 -22.73
C ALA A 425 -12.95 23.18 -22.31
N GLY A 426 -13.75 22.92 -21.27
CA GLY A 426 -14.65 23.89 -20.63
C GLY A 426 -13.88 25.09 -20.09
N VAL A 427 -12.86 24.87 -19.25
CA VAL A 427 -12.02 25.95 -18.69
C VAL A 427 -11.30 26.74 -19.79
N GLU A 428 -10.70 26.06 -20.78
CA GLU A 428 -10.04 26.75 -21.92
C GLU A 428 -11.03 27.58 -22.75
N LYS A 429 -12.27 27.11 -22.89
CA LYS A 429 -13.34 27.84 -23.58
C LYS A 429 -13.74 29.10 -22.83
N GLN A 430 -13.96 29.02 -21.52
CA GLN A 430 -14.27 30.19 -20.71
C GLN A 430 -13.09 31.19 -20.69
N SER A 431 -11.84 30.70 -20.67
CA SER A 431 -10.62 31.53 -20.78
C SER A 431 -10.62 32.38 -22.05
N ARG A 432 -11.03 31.80 -23.20
CA ARG A 432 -11.14 32.55 -24.47
C ARG A 432 -12.18 33.66 -24.41
N TYR A 433 -13.34 33.39 -23.82
CA TYR A 433 -14.38 34.42 -23.63
C TYR A 433 -13.91 35.52 -22.69
N LEU A 434 -13.22 35.19 -21.59
CA LEU A 434 -12.65 36.17 -20.68
C LEU A 434 -11.67 37.12 -21.39
N LYS A 435 -10.78 36.56 -22.23
CA LYS A 435 -9.84 37.35 -23.05
C LYS A 435 -10.54 38.26 -24.06
N PHE A 436 -11.70 37.86 -24.56
CA PHE A 436 -12.52 38.75 -25.38
C PHE A 436 -13.09 39.90 -24.53
N PHE A 437 -13.67 39.58 -23.36
CA PHE A 437 -14.27 40.59 -22.48
C PHE A 437 -13.25 41.55 -21.85
N SER A 438 -11.97 41.17 -21.70
CA SER A 438 -10.91 42.07 -21.20
C SER A 438 -10.73 43.31 -22.10
N ASN A 439 -11.12 43.24 -23.38
CA ASN A 439 -11.10 44.42 -24.27
C ASN A 439 -12.11 45.51 -23.88
N PHE A 440 -13.08 45.19 -23.02
CA PHE A 440 -14.09 46.12 -22.52
C PHE A 440 -13.88 46.44 -21.02
N GLY A 441 -12.67 46.23 -20.50
CA GLY A 441 -12.34 46.53 -19.11
C GLY A 441 -12.78 45.45 -18.11
N ALA A 442 -13.11 44.24 -18.57
CA ALA A 442 -13.29 43.10 -17.68
C ALA A 442 -12.02 42.86 -16.86
N ARG A 443 -12.20 42.60 -15.57
CA ARG A 443 -11.11 42.21 -14.67
C ARG A 443 -10.62 40.80 -15.01
N ASP A 444 -9.35 40.55 -14.75
CA ASP A 444 -8.83 39.19 -14.74
C ASP A 444 -9.46 38.40 -13.57
N ILE A 445 -9.67 37.09 -13.79
CA ILE A 445 -10.11 36.17 -12.74
C ILE A 445 -8.88 35.48 -12.16
N LEU A 446 -8.65 35.65 -10.86
CA LEU A 446 -7.50 35.05 -10.19
C LEU A 446 -7.68 33.52 -10.07
N PRO A 447 -6.59 32.74 -10.08
CA PRO A 447 -6.66 31.28 -9.96
C PRO A 447 -7.47 30.76 -8.76
N LEU A 448 -7.42 31.46 -7.63
CA LEU A 448 -8.15 31.07 -6.42
C LEU A 448 -9.67 31.31 -6.54
N GLU A 449 -10.13 32.15 -7.46
CA GLU A 449 -11.56 32.43 -7.64
C GLU A 449 -12.28 31.30 -8.40
N TYR A 450 -11.63 30.70 -9.41
CA TYR A 450 -12.20 29.57 -10.15
C TYR A 450 -11.68 28.20 -9.69
N ALA A 451 -10.66 28.15 -8.84
CA ALA A 451 -10.11 26.90 -8.33
C ALA A 451 -10.04 26.86 -6.79
N GLN A 452 -11.00 27.51 -6.15
CA GLN A 452 -11.10 27.66 -4.69
C GLN A 452 -11.02 26.33 -3.90
N ASP A 453 -11.49 25.23 -4.49
CA ASP A 453 -11.50 23.92 -3.85
C ASP A 453 -10.24 23.08 -4.12
N PHE A 454 -9.36 23.54 -5.01
CA PHE A 454 -8.12 22.82 -5.32
C PHE A 454 -7.11 22.81 -4.15
N PRO A 455 -6.96 23.89 -3.35
CA PRO A 455 -6.19 23.84 -2.10
C PRO A 455 -6.65 22.72 -1.16
N LYS A 456 -7.95 22.43 -1.07
CA LYS A 456 -8.47 21.32 -0.26
C LYS A 456 -8.05 19.95 -0.80
N LEU A 457 -7.92 19.80 -2.12
CA LEU A 457 -7.34 18.60 -2.74
C LEU A 457 -5.86 18.43 -2.34
N LEU A 458 -5.08 19.52 -2.37
CA LEU A 458 -3.67 19.47 -1.93
C LEU A 458 -3.57 19.12 -0.44
N GLU A 459 -4.45 19.67 0.39
CA GLU A 459 -4.56 19.33 1.80
C GLU A 459 -4.90 17.84 1.99
N TYR A 460 -5.88 17.30 1.26
CA TYR A 460 -6.23 15.88 1.27
C TYR A 460 -5.03 14.98 0.92
N LEU A 461 -4.28 15.32 -0.14
CA LEU A 461 -3.12 14.54 -0.57
C LEU A 461 -1.99 14.60 0.47
N SER A 462 -1.67 15.80 0.98
CA SER A 462 -0.60 16.00 1.97
C SER A 462 -0.91 15.32 3.31
N SER A 463 -2.15 15.46 3.79
CA SER A 463 -2.62 14.87 5.04
C SER A 463 -2.69 13.36 4.97
N THR A 464 -3.10 12.80 3.82
CA THR A 464 -3.08 11.35 3.58
C THR A 464 -1.63 10.83 3.48
N ALA A 465 -0.71 11.57 2.86
CA ALA A 465 0.71 11.22 2.88
C ALA A 465 1.28 11.19 4.31
N ASN A 466 0.95 12.20 5.13
CA ASN A 466 1.34 12.25 6.54
C ASN A 466 0.76 11.08 7.33
N TYR A 467 -0.50 10.71 7.08
CA TYR A 467 -1.13 9.55 7.71
C TYR A 467 -0.35 8.25 7.43
N TYR A 468 -0.03 7.98 6.17
CA TYR A 468 0.78 6.81 5.82
C TYR A 468 2.20 6.88 6.36
N LYS A 469 2.78 8.08 6.50
CA LYS A 469 4.05 8.25 7.20
C LYS A 469 3.97 7.83 8.66
N VAL A 470 2.89 8.18 9.37
CA VAL A 470 2.64 7.70 10.75
C VAL A 470 2.48 6.19 10.76
N LEU A 471 1.72 5.61 9.83
CA LEU A 471 1.55 4.16 9.74
C LEU A 471 2.86 3.41 9.44
N VAL A 472 3.74 3.96 8.60
CA VAL A 472 5.08 3.42 8.36
C VAL A 472 5.89 3.43 9.65
N TYR A 473 5.92 4.56 10.36
CA TYR A 473 6.62 4.67 11.65
C TYR A 473 6.08 3.66 12.64
N LEU A 474 4.75 3.57 12.76
CA LEU A 474 4.07 2.66 13.66
C LEU A 474 4.38 1.19 13.32
N SER A 475 4.28 0.82 12.05
CA SER A 475 4.64 -0.51 11.57
C SER A 475 6.08 -0.86 11.94
N ASN A 476 7.02 0.07 11.72
CA ASN A 476 8.43 -0.14 12.04
C ASN A 476 8.68 -0.25 13.56
N ALA A 477 8.06 0.61 14.36
CA ALA A 477 8.21 0.59 15.82
C ALA A 477 7.67 -0.71 16.44
N LEU A 478 6.51 -1.17 15.95
CA LEU A 478 5.82 -2.34 16.52
C LEU A 478 6.36 -3.67 16.01
N THR A 479 6.99 -3.70 14.84
CA THR A 479 7.65 -4.91 14.31
C THR A 479 9.15 -4.95 14.62
N ASN A 480 9.68 -3.95 15.33
CA ASN A 480 11.06 -4.01 15.80
C ASN A 480 11.14 -4.88 17.07
N CYS A 481 11.72 -6.07 16.95
CA CYS A 481 11.87 -7.01 18.06
C CYS A 481 12.61 -6.44 19.28
N ASP A 482 13.55 -5.51 19.07
CA ASP A 482 14.35 -4.93 20.16
C ASP A 482 13.52 -3.95 21.00
N LEU A 483 12.53 -3.27 20.38
CA LEU A 483 11.60 -2.36 21.04
C LEU A 483 10.38 -3.10 21.62
N ALA A 484 9.79 -4.01 20.85
CA ALA A 484 8.56 -4.71 21.21
C ALA A 484 8.67 -5.49 22.53
N ILE A 485 9.84 -6.09 22.79
CA ILE A 485 10.01 -6.99 23.94
C ILE A 485 10.59 -6.26 25.16
N LYS A 486 11.42 -5.23 24.98
CA LYS A 486 12.04 -4.48 26.10
C LYS A 486 10.99 -3.75 26.94
N ASP A 487 9.91 -3.31 26.31
CA ASP A 487 8.90 -2.44 26.95
C ASP A 487 7.54 -3.12 27.19
N GLY A 488 7.42 -4.42 26.90
CA GLY A 488 6.20 -5.18 27.22
C GLY A 488 4.94 -4.71 26.49
N ILE A 489 5.10 -4.19 25.27
CA ILE A 489 4.04 -3.60 24.42
C ILE A 489 2.83 -4.55 24.28
N GLU A 490 3.08 -5.86 24.34
CA GLU A 490 2.11 -6.95 24.24
C GLU A 490 0.99 -6.94 25.31
N LYS A 491 1.22 -6.32 26.47
CA LYS A 491 0.36 -6.49 27.67
C LYS A 491 -0.89 -5.62 27.72
N ASN A 492 -1.00 -4.54 26.93
CA ASN A 492 -2.04 -3.50 27.13
C ASN A 492 -2.85 -3.15 25.87
N VAL A 493 -2.93 -4.07 24.91
CA VAL A 493 -3.43 -3.78 23.57
C VAL A 493 -4.83 -4.41 23.40
N SER A 494 -5.88 -3.60 23.58
CA SER A 494 -7.26 -3.93 23.18
C SER A 494 -7.76 -2.92 22.15
N PHE A 495 -8.07 -3.37 20.94
CA PHE A 495 -8.73 -2.53 19.94
C PHE A 495 -10.23 -2.51 20.21
N ALA A 496 -10.82 -1.32 20.31
CA ALA A 496 -12.26 -1.21 20.14
C ALA A 496 -12.56 -1.52 18.66
N LYS A 497 -13.47 -2.46 18.37
CA LYS A 497 -13.93 -2.68 16.98
C LYS A 497 -14.40 -1.34 16.41
N ILE A 498 -13.77 -0.88 15.32
CA ILE A 498 -14.16 0.37 14.68
C ILE A 498 -15.33 0.07 13.73
N PRO A 499 -16.51 0.70 13.91
CA PRO A 499 -17.59 0.57 12.95
C PRO A 499 -17.25 1.30 11.65
N TYR A 500 -17.41 0.61 10.53
CA TYR A 500 -17.14 1.10 9.17
C TYR A 500 -18.30 1.94 8.57
N ASP A 501 -19.39 2.17 9.32
CA ASP A 501 -20.57 2.92 8.86
C ASP A 501 -20.28 4.40 8.57
N GLN A 502 -20.80 4.97 7.48
CA GLN A 502 -20.50 6.33 7.00
C GLN A 502 -21.29 7.46 7.68
N SER A 503 -22.20 7.19 8.62
CA SER A 503 -22.97 8.26 9.29
C SER A 503 -22.10 9.28 10.05
N ASP A 504 -22.58 10.52 10.19
CA ASP A 504 -21.86 11.61 10.85
C ASP A 504 -21.57 11.32 12.34
N SER A 505 -22.50 10.60 13.00
CA SER A 505 -22.31 10.06 14.35
C SER A 505 -21.16 9.03 14.42
N SER A 506 -20.97 8.28 13.33
CA SER A 506 -19.88 7.31 13.17
C SER A 506 -18.54 7.99 12.87
N ARG A 507 -18.51 9.18 12.23
CA ARG A 507 -17.28 9.96 11.98
C ARG A 507 -16.58 10.36 13.28
N LYS A 508 -17.30 10.99 14.22
CA LYS A 508 -16.74 11.36 15.54
C LYS A 508 -16.30 10.13 16.34
N ARG A 509 -17.04 9.02 16.25
CA ARG A 509 -16.68 7.74 16.88
C ARG A 509 -15.41 7.13 16.28
N ARG A 510 -15.23 7.17 14.96
CA ARG A 510 -14.00 6.71 14.27
C ARG A 510 -12.79 7.49 14.76
N GLN A 511 -12.89 8.81 14.80
CA GLN A 511 -11.79 9.69 15.21
C GLN A 511 -11.40 9.47 16.67
N LEU A 512 -12.39 9.38 17.56
CA LEU A 512 -12.17 9.04 18.97
C LEU A 512 -11.55 7.64 19.11
N ALA A 513 -11.99 6.65 18.32
CA ALA A 513 -11.42 5.31 18.37
C ALA A 513 -9.95 5.29 17.92
N VAL A 514 -9.60 6.06 16.89
CA VAL A 514 -8.21 6.24 16.44
C VAL A 514 -7.38 6.96 17.50
N GLU A 515 -7.87 8.07 18.07
CA GLU A 515 -7.22 8.79 19.18
C GLU A 515 -6.97 7.88 20.38
N LEU A 516 -7.97 7.13 20.82
CA LEU A 516 -7.83 6.16 21.91
C LEU A 516 -6.84 5.04 21.57
N THR A 517 -6.82 4.60 20.31
CA THR A 517 -5.87 3.59 19.83
C THR A 517 -4.43 4.11 19.96
N PHE A 518 -4.13 5.29 19.43
CA PHE A 518 -2.81 5.90 19.54
C PHE A 518 -2.44 6.23 21.01
N ALA A 519 -3.38 6.73 21.81
CA ALA A 519 -3.16 7.04 23.22
C ALA A 519 -2.91 5.79 24.08
N SER A 520 -3.50 4.65 23.71
CA SER A 520 -3.30 3.37 24.38
C SER A 520 -1.95 2.72 24.09
N MET A 521 -1.20 3.21 23.09
CA MET A 521 0.12 2.68 22.74
C MET A 521 1.15 3.06 23.80
N LEU A 522 1.73 2.05 24.43
CA LEU A 522 2.88 2.22 25.31
C LEU A 522 4.17 2.10 24.48
N LEU A 523 4.66 3.24 24.00
CA LEU A 523 5.98 3.37 23.37
C LEU A 523 6.99 3.98 24.35
N PRO A 524 8.30 3.72 24.17
CA PRO A 524 9.37 4.44 24.87
C PRO A 524 9.19 5.96 24.77
N GLN A 525 9.61 6.71 25.79
CA GLN A 525 9.37 8.16 25.85
C GLN A 525 9.89 8.94 24.62
N LYS A 526 11.03 8.52 24.05
CA LYS A 526 11.61 9.08 22.82
C LYS A 526 10.71 8.83 21.59
N ASP A 527 10.20 7.61 21.47
CA ASP A 527 9.36 7.18 20.36
C ASP A 527 7.93 7.73 20.48
N ARG A 528 7.44 7.86 21.73
CA ARG A 528 6.18 8.52 22.03
C ARG A 528 6.19 9.99 21.65
N HIS A 529 7.27 10.72 21.91
CA HIS A 529 7.39 12.12 21.47
C HIS A 529 7.37 12.26 19.94
N ILE A 530 7.99 11.32 19.22
CA ILE A 530 7.97 11.29 17.74
C ILE A 530 6.56 10.97 17.26
N LEU A 531 5.91 9.97 17.84
CA LEU A 531 4.54 9.59 17.52
C LEU A 531 3.57 10.75 17.80
N ASP A 532 3.65 11.40 18.96
CA ASP A 532 2.79 12.51 19.33
C ASP A 532 2.99 13.71 18.38
N SER A 533 4.24 14.00 18.00
CA SER A 533 4.57 15.08 17.05
C SER A 533 4.12 14.80 15.62
N GLU A 534 4.13 13.54 15.18
CA GLU A 534 3.64 13.17 13.85
C GLU A 534 2.12 12.97 13.84
N TYR A 535 1.55 12.49 14.95
CA TYR A 535 0.11 12.34 15.16
C TYR A 535 -0.60 13.68 15.20
N SER A 536 0.00 14.70 15.83
CA SER A 536 -0.58 16.06 15.86
C SER A 536 -0.79 16.63 14.45
N LYS A 537 -0.01 16.19 13.45
CA LYS A 537 -0.13 16.60 12.05
C LYS A 537 -1.27 15.90 11.30
N ILE A 538 -1.84 14.85 11.89
CA ILE A 538 -2.93 14.05 11.33
C ILE A 538 -4.18 14.03 12.22
N ARG A 539 -4.23 14.89 13.25
CA ARG A 539 -5.32 14.89 14.22
C ARG A 539 -6.67 15.22 13.57
N ASP A 540 -6.68 16.11 12.59
CA ASP A 540 -7.89 16.65 11.97
C ASP A 540 -8.27 15.97 10.64
N ILE A 541 -7.59 14.88 10.28
CA ILE A 541 -7.86 14.20 9.00
C ILE A 541 -9.15 13.38 9.04
N GLU A 542 -9.72 13.19 7.86
CA GLU A 542 -10.81 12.24 7.69
C GLU A 542 -10.28 10.80 7.50
N PHE A 543 -10.74 9.91 8.39
CA PHE A 543 -10.47 8.48 8.34
C PHE A 543 -11.55 7.77 7.51
N ASN A 544 -11.27 7.61 6.22
CA ASN A 544 -12.05 6.76 5.31
C ASN A 544 -11.82 5.27 5.62
N GLU A 545 -12.64 4.39 5.01
CA GLU A 545 -12.55 2.95 5.21
C GLU A 545 -11.17 2.35 4.87
N PRO A 546 -10.50 2.72 3.75
CA PRO A 546 -9.14 2.28 3.46
C PRO A 546 -8.15 2.57 4.58
N LYS A 547 -8.11 3.81 5.09
CA LYS A 547 -7.23 4.22 6.20
C LYS A 547 -7.45 3.33 7.43
N LEU A 548 -8.71 3.17 7.83
CA LEU A 548 -9.05 2.35 9.00
C LEU A 548 -8.64 0.88 8.84
N LYS A 549 -8.89 0.28 7.67
CA LYS A 549 -8.45 -1.09 7.38
C LYS A 549 -6.92 -1.22 7.46
N ARG A 550 -6.17 -0.22 6.99
CA ARG A 550 -4.70 -0.22 7.06
C ARG A 550 -4.20 -0.13 8.49
N LEU A 551 -4.81 0.71 9.32
CA LEU A 551 -4.52 0.78 10.75
C LEU A 551 -4.83 -0.55 11.44
N GLU A 552 -6.01 -1.14 11.18
CA GLU A 552 -6.40 -2.45 11.72
C GLU A 552 -5.41 -3.55 11.31
N GLN A 553 -4.93 -3.54 10.06
CA GLN A 553 -3.90 -4.49 9.59
C GLN A 553 -2.59 -4.35 10.38
N ILE A 554 -2.05 -3.13 10.53
CA ILE A 554 -0.86 -2.91 11.35
C ILE A 554 -1.11 -3.35 12.79
N TRP A 555 -2.29 -3.08 13.32
CA TRP A 555 -2.65 -3.46 14.67
C TRP A 555 -2.72 -4.97 14.88
N ASN A 556 -3.31 -5.72 13.95
CA ASN A 556 -3.35 -7.18 13.98
C ASN A 556 -1.94 -7.78 13.95
N ARG A 557 -0.96 -7.11 13.34
CA ARG A 557 0.46 -7.50 13.41
C ARG A 557 1.02 -7.39 14.84
N VAL A 558 0.62 -6.38 15.60
CA VAL A 558 0.99 -6.21 17.02
C VAL A 558 0.41 -7.32 17.87
N ALA A 559 -0.83 -7.75 17.61
CA ALA A 559 -1.43 -8.84 18.36
C ALA A 559 -0.60 -10.14 18.26
N LEU A 560 0.13 -10.33 17.16
CA LEU A 560 1.00 -11.48 16.90
C LEU A 560 2.39 -11.38 17.55
N THR A 561 2.74 -10.26 18.18
CA THR A 561 3.88 -10.21 19.11
C THR A 561 3.57 -10.93 20.42
N LYS A 562 2.29 -11.22 20.72
CA LYS A 562 1.90 -12.05 21.86
C LYS A 562 2.33 -13.49 21.65
N MET A 563 2.98 -14.05 22.67
CA MET A 563 3.38 -15.45 22.68
C MET A 563 2.17 -16.40 22.71
N ASN A 564 2.02 -17.21 21.66
CA ASN A 564 1.03 -18.29 21.59
C ASN A 564 1.69 -19.63 21.96
N VAL A 565 1.06 -20.36 22.88
CA VAL A 565 1.57 -21.63 23.40
C VAL A 565 0.54 -22.73 23.15
N TYR A 566 0.95 -23.80 22.47
CA TYR A 566 0.13 -24.97 22.16
C TYR A 566 0.75 -26.21 22.78
N CYS A 567 0.01 -26.90 23.67
CA CYS A 567 0.45 -28.15 24.29
C CYS A 567 -0.44 -29.31 23.85
N HIS A 568 0.12 -30.25 23.08
CA HIS A 568 -0.54 -31.49 22.68
C HIS A 568 -0.19 -32.59 23.70
N LYS A 569 -1.11 -32.78 24.67
CA LYS A 569 -0.90 -33.72 25.80
C LYS A 569 -0.66 -35.17 25.38
N ASN A 570 -1.28 -35.62 24.28
CA ASN A 570 -1.18 -37.02 23.82
C ASN A 570 0.21 -37.35 23.27
N ASP A 571 0.89 -36.37 22.66
CA ASP A 571 2.20 -36.56 22.00
C ASP A 571 3.37 -35.98 22.83
N GLY A 572 3.05 -35.32 23.96
CA GLY A 572 4.03 -34.60 24.78
C GLY A 572 4.73 -33.49 23.99
N LYS A 573 4.00 -32.84 23.07
CA LYS A 573 4.54 -31.82 22.17
C LYS A 573 4.09 -30.42 22.59
N LEU A 574 5.06 -29.53 22.80
CA LEU A 574 4.88 -28.11 23.08
C LEU A 574 5.33 -27.30 21.86
N THR A 575 4.49 -26.41 21.35
CA THR A 575 4.84 -25.48 20.29
C THR A 575 4.60 -24.05 20.78
N VAL A 576 5.65 -23.24 20.80
CA VAL A 576 5.63 -21.82 21.16
C VAL A 576 5.84 -21.00 19.90
N ARG A 577 4.92 -20.08 19.60
CA ARG A 577 4.93 -19.25 18.38
C ARG A 577 4.79 -17.78 18.74
N SER A 578 5.57 -16.92 18.10
CA SER A 578 5.45 -15.46 18.22
C SER A 578 6.06 -14.76 17.00
N PHE A 579 5.82 -13.46 16.84
CA PHE A 579 6.59 -12.64 15.91
C PHE A 579 8.06 -12.48 16.38
N CYS A 580 8.25 -12.14 17.65
CA CYS A 580 9.55 -12.13 18.35
C CYS A 580 9.42 -12.88 19.68
N LEU A 581 10.44 -13.65 20.08
CA LEU A 581 10.33 -14.52 21.26
C LEU A 581 11.56 -14.45 22.18
N ARG A 582 11.33 -14.29 23.48
CA ARG A 582 12.35 -14.47 24.54
C ARG A 582 12.15 -15.80 25.24
N LEU A 583 13.23 -16.53 25.50
CA LEU A 583 13.16 -17.79 26.23
C LEU A 583 12.67 -17.58 27.68
N SER A 584 13.13 -16.52 28.34
CA SER A 584 12.72 -16.17 29.71
C SER A 584 11.21 -16.05 29.90
N LYS A 585 10.43 -15.79 28.84
CA LYS A 585 8.97 -15.65 28.91
C LYS A 585 8.23 -16.94 29.25
N PHE A 586 8.79 -18.11 28.95
CA PHE A 586 8.10 -19.38 29.13
C PHE A 586 8.94 -20.47 29.79
N VAL A 587 10.28 -20.36 29.78
CA VAL A 587 11.16 -21.45 30.27
C VAL A 587 10.90 -21.79 31.74
N ASP A 588 10.74 -20.79 32.62
CA ASP A 588 10.47 -21.03 34.04
C ASP A 588 9.08 -21.64 34.30
N SER A 589 8.16 -21.48 33.36
CA SER A 589 6.79 -21.99 33.43
C SER A 589 6.58 -23.22 32.53
N LEU A 590 7.63 -23.81 31.95
CA LEU A 590 7.53 -24.86 30.94
C LEU A 590 6.76 -26.08 31.45
N ASP A 591 7.01 -26.50 32.69
CA ASP A 591 6.30 -27.61 33.32
C ASP A 591 4.84 -27.29 33.68
N GLY A 592 4.53 -26.01 33.97
CA GLY A 592 3.15 -25.56 34.16
C GLY A 592 2.37 -25.47 32.85
N LEU A 593 3.04 -25.07 31.76
CA LEU A 593 2.45 -24.91 30.43
C LEU A 593 2.21 -26.27 29.74
N CYS A 594 3.18 -27.19 29.83
CA CYS A 594 3.09 -28.51 29.21
C CYS A 594 3.91 -29.56 30.01
N PRO A 595 3.29 -30.18 31.03
CA PRO A 595 3.98 -31.14 31.89
C PRO A 595 4.58 -32.30 31.09
N GLY A 596 5.88 -32.56 31.27
CA GLY A 596 6.56 -33.70 30.65
C GLY A 596 6.73 -33.61 29.14
N ALA A 597 6.72 -32.40 28.56
CA ALA A 597 6.95 -32.20 27.13
C ALA A 597 8.29 -32.82 26.69
N LYS A 598 8.21 -33.72 25.71
CA LYS A 598 9.35 -34.42 25.08
C LYS A 598 9.71 -33.83 23.72
N VAL A 599 8.82 -33.08 23.09
CA VAL A 599 9.09 -32.33 21.84
C VAL A 599 8.75 -30.86 22.11
N ILE A 600 9.71 -29.96 21.90
CA ILE A 600 9.56 -28.53 22.17
C ILE A 600 9.95 -27.76 20.91
N GLU A 601 8.98 -27.13 20.27
CA GLU A 601 9.16 -26.31 19.08
C GLU A 601 9.03 -24.83 19.44
N ILE A 602 10.01 -24.04 19.04
CA ILE A 602 10.17 -22.63 19.38
C ILE A 602 10.30 -21.87 18.06
N PHE A 603 9.24 -21.19 17.65
CA PHE A 603 9.13 -20.54 16.35
C PHE A 603 8.98 -19.03 16.49
N ALA A 604 9.80 -18.27 15.75
CA ALA A 604 9.61 -16.84 15.59
C ALA A 604 9.60 -16.42 14.11
N LEU A 605 8.79 -15.42 13.78
CA LEU A 605 8.71 -14.88 12.42
C LEU A 605 9.83 -13.88 12.11
N ASP A 606 10.49 -13.31 13.11
CA ASP A 606 11.65 -12.44 12.92
C ASP A 606 12.86 -12.86 13.78
N LYS A 607 12.76 -12.83 15.11
CA LYS A 607 13.90 -13.05 16.00
C LYS A 607 13.56 -13.85 17.27
N VAL A 608 14.47 -14.76 17.66
CA VAL A 608 14.50 -15.42 18.97
C VAL A 608 15.65 -14.86 19.80
N PHE A 609 15.34 -14.38 21.01
CA PHE A 609 16.32 -13.98 22.02
C PHE A 609 16.54 -15.15 22.98
N ILE A 610 17.77 -15.65 23.00
CA ILE A 610 18.24 -16.66 23.94
C ILE A 610 18.78 -15.89 25.15
N ASP A 611 17.86 -15.52 26.04
CA ASP A 611 18.11 -14.67 27.21
C ASP A 611 18.00 -15.41 28.55
N SER A 612 17.67 -16.71 28.53
CA SER A 612 17.64 -17.62 29.68
C SER A 612 18.19 -19.00 29.32
N ASP A 613 18.68 -19.73 30.34
CA ASP A 613 19.17 -21.10 30.18
C ASP A 613 18.01 -22.08 29.97
N LEU A 614 18.14 -23.02 29.04
CA LEU A 614 17.16 -24.09 28.82
C LEU A 614 17.65 -25.41 29.44
N LYS A 615 17.13 -25.76 30.62
CA LYS A 615 17.58 -26.93 31.39
C LYS A 615 16.58 -28.08 31.32
N LEU A 616 16.87 -29.07 30.47
CA LEU A 616 15.98 -30.21 30.17
C LEU A 616 16.65 -31.57 30.46
N THR A 617 17.59 -31.59 31.40
CA THR A 617 18.33 -32.80 31.76
C THR A 617 17.38 -33.93 32.18
N GLY A 618 17.58 -35.13 31.65
CA GLY A 618 16.79 -36.32 31.95
C GLY A 618 15.47 -36.47 31.20
N ARG A 619 15.10 -35.51 30.35
CA ARG A 619 13.81 -35.54 29.64
C ARG A 619 13.86 -36.23 28.29
N GLU A 620 15.06 -36.50 27.78
CA GLU A 620 15.27 -36.95 26.38
C GLU A 620 14.58 -36.02 25.36
N ALA A 621 14.51 -34.73 25.69
CA ALA A 621 13.73 -33.74 24.95
C ALA A 621 14.30 -33.48 23.55
N GLN A 622 13.41 -33.36 22.57
CA GLN A 622 13.70 -32.96 21.20
C GLN A 622 13.33 -31.48 21.05
N VAL A 623 14.32 -30.60 21.00
CA VAL A 623 14.12 -29.15 20.93
C VAL A 623 14.36 -28.67 19.50
N SER A 624 13.46 -27.85 18.99
CA SER A 624 13.60 -27.21 17.69
C SER A 624 13.42 -25.71 17.83
N ILE A 625 14.39 -24.92 17.40
CA ILE A 625 14.32 -23.46 17.37
C ILE A 625 14.45 -23.01 15.91
N ILE A 626 13.44 -22.32 15.38
CA ILE A 626 13.42 -21.85 13.98
C ILE A 626 12.99 -20.39 13.94
N ALA A 627 13.87 -19.52 13.45
CA ALA A 627 13.59 -18.10 13.23
C ALA A 627 14.64 -17.47 12.31
N PRO A 628 14.33 -16.40 11.54
CA PRO A 628 15.32 -15.73 10.71
C PRO A 628 16.58 -15.28 11.47
N ALA A 629 16.42 -14.80 12.70
CA ALA A 629 17.53 -14.32 13.51
C ALA A 629 17.53 -14.91 14.93
N TRP A 630 18.72 -15.26 15.43
CA TRP A 630 18.93 -15.58 16.84
C TRP A 630 19.82 -14.51 17.46
N GLU A 631 19.52 -14.13 18.70
CA GLU A 631 20.34 -13.22 19.49
C GLU A 631 20.58 -13.78 20.88
N VAL A 632 21.86 -14.00 21.21
CA VAL A 632 22.27 -14.54 22.51
C VAL A 632 22.59 -13.39 23.46
N GLU A 633 21.82 -13.27 24.55
CA GLU A 633 21.99 -12.21 25.55
C GLU A 633 22.74 -12.73 26.78
N GLY A 634 24.05 -12.43 26.85
CA GLY A 634 24.92 -12.95 27.91
C GLY A 634 25.30 -14.41 27.71
N VAL A 635 26.09 -14.97 28.63
CA VAL A 635 26.49 -16.39 28.57
C VAL A 635 25.30 -17.27 28.91
N ARG A 636 24.93 -18.20 28.02
CA ARG A 636 23.73 -19.04 28.15
C ARG A 636 23.99 -20.50 27.84
N GLU A 637 23.25 -21.36 28.52
CA GLU A 637 23.36 -22.82 28.37
C GLU A 637 22.05 -23.47 27.92
N ILE A 638 22.15 -24.39 26.96
CA ILE A 638 21.09 -25.35 26.62
C ILE A 638 21.56 -26.74 27.06
N LEU A 639 20.97 -27.25 28.15
CA LEU A 639 21.35 -28.51 28.81
C LEU A 639 20.35 -29.61 28.49
N LEU A 640 20.71 -30.51 27.58
CA LEU A 640 19.92 -31.66 27.13
C LEU A 640 20.47 -33.01 27.63
N ASN A 641 21.27 -33.01 28.70
CA ASN A 641 21.99 -34.19 29.16
C ASN A 641 21.05 -35.32 29.64
N GLY A 642 21.53 -36.56 29.58
CA GLY A 642 20.87 -37.70 30.21
C GLY A 642 21.09 -37.73 31.73
N LEU A 643 20.20 -38.41 32.45
CA LEU A 643 20.34 -38.67 33.88
C LEU A 643 21.33 -39.82 34.14
N PRO A 644 22.18 -39.70 35.17
CA PRO A 644 23.02 -40.80 35.58
C PRO A 644 22.18 -41.96 36.16
N GLY A 645 22.63 -43.18 35.93
CA GLY A 645 22.08 -44.39 36.54
C GLY A 645 22.36 -44.42 38.03
N ASN A 646 21.49 -43.81 38.85
CA ASN A 646 21.76 -43.64 40.28
C ASN A 646 21.26 -44.85 41.10
N LYS A 647 22.12 -45.86 41.27
CA LYS A 647 22.08 -46.80 42.39
C LYS A 647 23.50 -47.04 42.89
N THR A 648 23.72 -46.77 44.16
CA THR A 648 24.97 -47.09 44.86
C THR A 648 24.78 -48.35 45.67
N TYR A 649 25.53 -49.40 45.34
CA TYR A 649 25.61 -50.60 46.16
C TYR A 649 26.68 -50.37 47.22
N THR A 650 26.28 -50.28 48.49
CA THR A 650 27.18 -50.02 49.61
C THR A 650 27.65 -51.29 50.31
N GLN A 651 27.08 -52.45 49.96
CA GLN A 651 27.40 -53.74 50.56
C GLN A 651 27.54 -54.82 49.47
N GLN A 652 28.58 -55.62 49.61
CA GLN A 652 28.74 -56.89 48.90
C GLN A 652 27.54 -57.79 49.22
N LYS A 653 27.04 -58.53 48.23
CA LYS A 653 25.97 -59.49 48.45
C LYS A 653 26.40 -60.55 49.48
N ARG A 654 25.51 -60.96 50.40
CA ARG A 654 25.81 -62.04 51.35
C ARG A 654 25.69 -63.39 50.66
N GLY A 655 26.52 -64.36 51.06
CA GLY A 655 26.37 -65.75 50.61
C GLY A 655 25.01 -66.33 51.06
N SER A 656 24.39 -67.13 50.21
CA SER A 656 23.11 -67.81 50.46
C SER A 656 23.29 -69.30 50.71
N VAL A 657 22.41 -69.86 51.52
CA VAL A 657 22.42 -71.30 51.85
C VAL A 657 21.78 -72.08 50.70
N SER A 658 22.60 -72.88 50.00
CA SER A 658 22.16 -73.83 48.99
C SER A 658 22.05 -75.23 49.60
N VAL A 659 20.93 -75.93 49.37
CA VAL A 659 20.68 -77.32 49.79
C VAL A 659 20.49 -78.19 48.56
N ARG A 660 21.35 -79.21 48.37
CA ARG A 660 21.18 -80.23 47.31
C ARG A 660 20.70 -81.56 47.90
N GLY A 661 19.48 -81.98 47.53
CA GLY A 661 18.99 -83.37 47.46
C GLY A 661 18.76 -84.13 48.78
N TRP A 662 17.49 -84.46 49.07
CA TRP A 662 17.10 -85.43 50.09
C TRP A 662 17.27 -86.87 49.57
N SER A 663 17.98 -87.72 50.32
CA SER A 663 17.87 -89.17 50.20
C SER A 663 17.71 -89.74 51.62
N PHE A 664 16.72 -90.63 51.80
CA PHE A 664 16.29 -91.17 53.09
C PHE A 664 17.49 -91.74 53.88
N GLY A 665 17.75 -91.17 55.07
CA GLY A 665 18.77 -91.65 56.02
C GLY A 665 19.99 -90.74 56.24
N SER A 666 20.15 -89.62 55.51
CA SER A 666 21.28 -88.68 55.69
C SER A 666 20.81 -87.25 56.03
N ARG A 667 21.39 -86.62 57.06
CA ARG A 667 21.12 -85.22 57.46
C ARG A 667 21.33 -84.27 56.27
N ALA A 668 20.38 -83.34 56.05
CA ALA A 668 20.47 -82.29 55.06
C ALA A 668 21.74 -81.44 55.27
N VAL A 669 22.50 -81.22 54.20
CA VAL A 669 23.76 -80.47 54.22
C VAL A 669 23.55 -79.12 53.54
N SER A 670 23.65 -78.03 54.30
CA SER A 670 23.72 -76.66 53.82
C SER A 670 25.17 -76.27 53.47
N PHE A 671 25.38 -75.60 52.34
CA PHE A 671 26.63 -74.90 52.04
C PHE A 671 26.32 -73.46 51.60
N LEU A 672 27.20 -72.51 51.96
CA LEU A 672 27.05 -71.09 51.66
C LEU A 672 27.71 -70.80 50.31
N VAL A 673 26.93 -70.51 49.28
CA VAL A 673 27.44 -70.05 47.97
C VAL A 673 27.30 -68.54 47.93
N GLY A 674 28.31 -67.85 47.41
CA GLY A 674 28.25 -66.40 47.20
C GLY A 674 27.11 -66.02 46.26
N GLU A 675 26.26 -65.07 46.65
CA GLU A 675 25.24 -64.56 45.73
C GLU A 675 25.84 -63.61 44.70
N ASP A 676 25.40 -63.79 43.47
CA ASP A 676 25.64 -62.93 42.34
C ASP A 676 25.26 -61.45 42.62
N GLY A 677 26.19 -60.53 42.34
CA GLY A 677 25.97 -59.08 42.43
C GLY A 677 24.97 -58.60 41.36
N ALA A 678 24.11 -57.64 41.73
CA ALA A 678 23.17 -57.00 40.81
C ALA A 678 23.88 -56.05 39.82
N ASP A 679 23.36 -56.00 38.59
CA ASP A 679 23.87 -55.07 37.57
C ASP A 679 23.53 -53.61 37.91
N GLY A 680 24.46 -52.71 37.57
CA GLY A 680 24.26 -51.28 37.66
C GLY A 680 23.18 -50.78 36.68
N PRO A 681 22.38 -49.78 37.07
CA PRO A 681 21.39 -49.18 36.19
C PRO A 681 22.06 -48.42 35.04
N ASP A 682 21.51 -48.53 33.83
CA ASP A 682 21.99 -47.77 32.68
C ASP A 682 21.70 -46.26 32.87
N GLY A 683 22.55 -45.40 32.33
CA GLY A 683 22.30 -43.96 32.23
C GLY A 683 21.29 -43.65 31.12
N SER A 684 20.49 -42.60 31.27
CA SER A 684 19.50 -42.24 30.25
C SER A 684 20.16 -41.58 29.04
N SER A 685 19.50 -41.66 27.89
CA SER A 685 19.95 -40.93 26.70
C SER A 685 19.79 -39.42 26.88
N ALA A 686 20.56 -38.64 26.13
CA ALA A 686 20.42 -37.20 26.04
C ALA A 686 19.36 -36.79 25.01
N GLY A 687 18.85 -35.57 25.15
CA GLY A 687 17.97 -34.93 24.18
C GLY A 687 18.74 -34.34 22.99
N SER A 688 18.02 -33.96 21.94
CA SER A 688 18.57 -33.43 20.69
C SER A 688 18.07 -32.01 20.40
N LEU A 689 18.84 -31.26 19.60
CA LEU A 689 18.50 -29.89 19.17
C LEU A 689 18.57 -29.77 17.65
N LEU A 690 17.52 -29.19 17.06
CA LEU A 690 17.53 -28.61 15.71
C LEU A 690 17.44 -27.08 15.81
N GLY A 691 18.46 -26.38 15.35
CA GLY A 691 18.48 -24.92 15.25
C GLY A 691 18.55 -24.47 13.81
N ILE A 692 17.63 -23.63 13.36
CA ILE A 692 17.69 -23.03 12.02
C ILE A 692 17.52 -21.52 12.14
N ALA A 693 18.51 -20.78 11.64
CA ALA A 693 18.50 -19.33 11.52
C ALA A 693 19.19 -18.88 10.23
N ASP A 694 18.90 -17.66 9.78
CA ASP A 694 19.71 -17.01 8.75
C ASP A 694 20.98 -16.44 9.39
N ARG A 695 20.81 -15.73 10.52
CA ARG A 695 21.87 -15.05 11.25
C ARG A 695 21.83 -15.35 12.75
N ILE A 696 23.00 -15.60 13.34
CA ILE A 696 23.18 -15.83 14.78
C ILE A 696 24.08 -14.74 15.36
N ILE A 697 23.47 -13.85 16.14
CA ILE A 697 24.12 -12.72 16.82
C ILE A 697 24.64 -13.19 18.18
N ASN A 698 25.91 -12.89 18.46
CA ASN A 698 26.60 -13.26 19.71
C ASN A 698 26.68 -14.78 19.99
N GLY A 699 26.69 -15.63 18.95
CA GLY A 699 26.72 -17.10 19.07
C GLY A 699 27.82 -17.67 19.97
N LYS A 700 28.97 -16.98 20.10
CA LYS A 700 30.07 -17.33 21.02
C LYS A 700 29.70 -17.42 22.49
N LEU A 701 28.58 -16.81 22.89
CA LEU A 701 28.09 -16.81 24.27
C LEU A 701 27.15 -17.99 24.57
N LEU A 702 26.83 -18.83 23.57
CA LEU A 702 25.93 -19.96 23.73
C LEU A 702 26.70 -21.28 23.85
N HIS A 703 26.38 -22.05 24.89
CA HIS A 703 26.92 -23.39 25.13
C HIS A 703 25.79 -24.43 25.12
N ILE A 704 25.92 -25.45 24.27
CA ILE A 704 24.93 -26.52 24.11
C ILE A 704 25.55 -27.84 24.56
N PHE A 705 24.85 -28.55 25.44
CA PHE A 705 25.28 -29.84 25.98
C PHE A 705 24.23 -30.91 25.68
N SER A 706 24.66 -31.98 25.01
CA SER A 706 23.87 -33.20 24.78
C SER A 706 24.75 -34.40 25.11
N ILE A 707 24.90 -34.66 26.41
CA ILE A 707 25.79 -35.69 26.95
C ILE A 707 24.93 -36.80 27.56
N GLY A 708 25.13 -38.04 27.10
CA GLY A 708 24.42 -39.19 27.65
C GLY A 708 24.72 -39.39 29.14
N GLY A 709 23.74 -39.90 29.89
CA GLY A 709 23.87 -40.13 31.32
C GLY A 709 24.93 -41.18 31.65
N GLN A 710 25.67 -41.02 32.74
CA GLN A 710 26.66 -42.01 33.17
C GLN A 710 25.97 -43.28 33.69
N GLY A 711 26.46 -44.46 33.31
CA GLY A 711 25.97 -45.73 33.84
C GLY A 711 26.36 -45.94 35.31
N GLY A 712 25.46 -46.52 36.11
CA GLY A 712 25.70 -46.82 37.52
C GLY A 712 26.68 -47.97 37.73
N PRO A 713 27.39 -48.04 38.88
CA PRO A 713 28.29 -49.16 39.17
C PRO A 713 27.52 -50.47 39.38
N GLY A 714 28.11 -51.60 39.00
CA GLY A 714 27.61 -52.94 39.36
C GLY A 714 27.91 -53.29 40.82
N GLN A 715 27.08 -54.15 41.42
CA GLN A 715 27.28 -54.63 42.79
C GLN A 715 28.34 -55.74 42.85
N ASP A 716 29.13 -55.77 43.91
CA ASP A 716 30.10 -56.84 44.15
C ASP A 716 29.39 -58.15 44.54
N GLY A 717 29.85 -59.28 43.98
CA GLY A 717 29.33 -60.61 44.26
C GLY A 717 29.78 -61.11 45.64
N GLY A 718 28.97 -61.93 46.31
CA GLY A 718 29.26 -62.44 47.65
C GLY A 718 30.36 -63.48 47.70
N ASP A 719 31.10 -63.58 48.79
CA ASP A 719 32.08 -64.64 48.98
C ASP A 719 31.39 -65.98 49.30
N GLY A 720 31.97 -67.07 48.82
CA GLY A 720 31.57 -68.42 49.15
C GLY A 720 32.03 -68.82 50.56
N GLY A 721 31.22 -69.59 51.28
CA GLY A 721 31.56 -70.02 52.63
C GLY A 721 32.57 -71.16 52.67
N PRO A 722 33.29 -71.32 53.80
CA PRO A 722 34.29 -72.37 53.95
C PRO A 722 33.67 -73.76 53.88
N GLY A 723 34.40 -74.69 53.25
CA GLY A 723 34.09 -76.12 53.28
C GLY A 723 34.30 -76.68 54.69
N ALA A 724 33.54 -77.72 55.04
CA ALA A 724 33.69 -78.38 56.33
C ALA A 724 34.90 -79.32 56.32
N ASP A 725 35.75 -79.22 57.35
CA ASP A 725 36.88 -80.14 57.54
C ASP A 725 36.39 -81.60 57.68
N GLY A 726 37.14 -82.51 57.09
CA GLY A 726 36.99 -83.94 57.32
C GLY A 726 37.55 -84.31 58.69
N THR A 727 37.03 -85.38 59.29
CA THR A 727 37.44 -85.75 60.66
C THR A 727 38.71 -86.60 60.65
N ILE A 728 39.52 -86.43 61.69
CA ILE A 728 40.71 -87.25 61.96
C ILE A 728 40.35 -88.21 63.10
N PRO A 729 40.28 -89.53 62.87
CA PRO A 729 39.95 -90.46 63.93
C PRO A 729 41.10 -90.60 64.94
N GLU A 730 40.77 -90.49 66.23
CA GLU A 730 41.65 -90.86 67.36
C GLU A 730 41.19 -92.18 67.98
N TRP A 731 42.14 -92.97 68.50
CA TRP A 731 41.82 -94.27 69.08
C TRP A 731 40.99 -94.10 70.36
N GLY A 732 39.83 -94.76 70.45
CA GLY A 732 38.97 -94.75 71.64
C GLY A 732 37.95 -93.61 71.70
N THR A 733 37.86 -92.74 70.69
CA THR A 733 36.74 -91.79 70.59
C THR A 733 35.51 -92.46 69.99
N THR A 734 34.59 -92.95 70.82
CA THR A 734 33.24 -93.38 70.43
C THR A 734 32.34 -92.16 70.17
N TYR A 735 32.66 -91.38 69.14
CA TYR A 735 31.74 -90.38 68.60
C TYR A 735 31.17 -90.88 67.27
N GLY A 736 30.11 -91.69 67.38
CA GLY A 736 28.95 -91.88 66.49
C GLY A 736 29.05 -91.90 64.96
N ASN A 737 30.17 -91.59 64.31
CA ASN A 737 30.24 -91.41 62.85
C ASN A 737 31.64 -91.69 62.26
N LEU A 738 32.35 -92.69 62.77
CA LEU A 738 33.56 -93.24 62.14
C LEU A 738 33.21 -94.58 61.47
N ILE A 739 33.78 -94.87 60.31
CA ILE A 739 33.63 -96.19 59.68
C ILE A 739 34.80 -97.04 60.18
N GLU A 740 34.51 -97.92 61.14
CA GLU A 740 35.45 -98.92 61.66
C GLU A 740 35.25 -100.25 60.93
N ASP A 741 36.35 -100.97 60.67
CA ASP A 741 36.30 -102.39 60.32
C ASP A 741 35.57 -103.14 61.45
N SER A 742 34.59 -103.98 61.12
CA SER A 742 33.68 -104.63 62.08
C SER A 742 34.36 -105.54 63.11
N HIS A 743 35.65 -105.84 62.93
CA HIS A 743 36.46 -106.65 63.85
C HIS A 743 37.15 -105.84 64.96
N CYS A 744 36.93 -104.52 65.03
CA CYS A 744 37.70 -103.59 65.88
C CYS A 744 36.94 -102.98 67.05
N THR A 745 35.71 -103.39 67.30
CA THR A 745 34.90 -102.89 68.42
C THR A 745 35.39 -103.48 69.74
N ASP A 746 35.49 -102.61 70.77
CA ASP A 746 35.87 -103.00 72.13
C ASP A 746 34.70 -103.77 72.78
N ASP A 747 34.68 -105.08 72.59
CA ASP A 747 33.70 -105.97 73.22
C ASP A 747 34.12 -106.21 74.68
N THR A 748 34.12 -105.17 75.51
CA THR A 748 34.22 -105.31 76.97
C THR A 748 32.85 -105.68 77.52
N GLY A 749 32.43 -106.90 77.20
CA GLY A 749 31.13 -107.47 77.54
C GLY A 749 31.21 -108.95 77.92
N PHE A 750 31.94 -109.25 79.00
CA PHE A 750 31.50 -110.26 79.98
C PHE A 750 31.29 -111.71 79.50
N TRP A 751 32.29 -112.41 78.96
CA TRP A 751 32.38 -113.88 79.06
C TRP A 751 33.83 -114.36 79.18
N ASN A 752 34.27 -114.57 80.42
CA ASN A 752 35.50 -115.30 80.76
C ASN A 752 35.14 -116.75 81.08
N SER A 753 35.41 -117.69 80.17
CA SER A 753 35.73 -119.07 80.53
C SER A 753 36.40 -119.82 79.37
N VAL A 754 37.71 -119.99 79.52
CA VAL A 754 38.58 -121.02 78.92
C VAL A 754 38.84 -120.94 77.41
N GLY A 755 39.97 -120.34 77.05
CA GLY A 755 40.59 -120.51 75.73
C GLY A 755 41.67 -119.47 75.46
N ALA A 756 42.94 -119.89 75.43
CA ALA A 756 44.06 -119.04 75.05
C ALA A 756 43.98 -118.67 73.57
N LYS A 757 43.96 -117.36 73.26
CA LYS A 757 44.21 -116.85 71.90
C LYS A 757 45.01 -115.55 71.97
N ASP A 758 46.20 -115.59 71.39
CA ASP A 758 46.92 -114.40 70.92
C ASP A 758 46.18 -113.87 69.69
N TYR A 759 45.78 -112.60 69.72
CA TYR A 759 45.22 -111.90 68.57
C TYR A 759 46.17 -110.80 68.14
N ASP A 760 46.49 -110.78 66.85
CA ASP A 760 47.23 -109.74 66.18
C ASP A 760 46.31 -109.07 65.15
N ASP A 761 45.43 -108.20 65.64
CA ASP A 761 44.43 -107.57 64.80
C ASP A 761 44.89 -106.23 64.25
N ILE A 762 44.54 -106.02 62.99
CA ILE A 762 44.81 -104.82 62.23
C ILE A 762 43.50 -104.08 62.02
N CYS A 763 43.40 -102.88 62.58
CA CYS A 763 42.18 -102.08 62.58
C CYS A 763 42.31 -100.85 61.71
N THR A 764 41.32 -100.63 60.84
CA THR A 764 41.26 -99.42 60.00
C THR A 764 40.08 -98.57 60.45
N VAL A 765 40.35 -97.33 60.86
CA VAL A 765 39.32 -96.35 61.21
C VAL A 765 39.36 -95.21 60.18
N THR A 766 38.22 -94.98 59.53
CA THR A 766 38.09 -93.95 58.50
C THR A 766 37.25 -92.78 58.99
N GLY A 767 37.84 -91.57 58.98
CA GLY A 767 37.12 -90.33 59.25
C GLY A 767 36.15 -89.93 58.15
N HIS A 768 35.39 -88.86 58.36
CA HIS A 768 34.56 -88.28 57.32
C HIS A 768 35.39 -87.57 56.27
N LYS A 769 34.94 -87.66 55.02
CA LYS A 769 35.47 -86.81 53.94
C LYS A 769 35.20 -85.35 54.27
N CYS A 770 36.14 -84.50 53.88
CA CYS A 770 35.94 -83.06 53.89
C CYS A 770 34.81 -82.65 52.94
N ARG A 771 34.46 -81.36 52.94
CA ARG A 771 33.59 -80.75 51.93
C ARG A 771 34.33 -79.66 51.16
N ASP A 772 33.94 -79.51 49.91
CA ASP A 772 34.41 -78.42 49.07
C ASP A 772 33.92 -77.07 49.62
N GLY A 773 34.69 -76.02 49.40
CA GLY A 773 34.26 -74.66 49.70
C GLY A 773 33.15 -74.21 48.76
N GLY A 774 32.27 -73.32 49.22
CA GLY A 774 31.23 -72.75 48.36
C GLY A 774 31.82 -71.82 47.30
N ASP A 775 31.26 -71.80 46.09
CA ASP A 775 31.71 -70.89 45.04
C ASP A 775 31.37 -69.43 45.40
N GLY A 776 32.22 -68.49 44.97
CA GLY A 776 31.96 -67.06 45.07
C GLY A 776 30.95 -66.60 44.02
N GLY A 777 30.12 -65.61 44.38
CA GLY A 777 29.15 -64.99 43.49
C GLY A 777 29.84 -64.10 42.46
N SER A 778 29.31 -64.08 41.23
CA SER A 778 29.82 -63.22 40.17
C SER A 778 29.51 -61.75 40.45
N GLY A 779 30.45 -60.85 40.14
CA GLY A 779 30.20 -59.41 40.22
C GLY A 779 29.11 -58.99 39.22
N GLY A 780 28.26 -58.03 39.60
CA GLY A 780 27.28 -57.42 38.71
C GLY A 780 27.96 -56.57 37.64
N ALA A 781 27.40 -56.53 36.43
CA ALA A 781 27.92 -55.69 35.36
C ALA A 781 27.65 -54.20 35.64
N GLY A 782 28.53 -53.32 35.19
CA GLY A 782 28.26 -51.88 35.22
C GLY A 782 27.09 -51.49 34.31
N GLY A 783 26.33 -50.47 34.69
CA GLY A 783 25.34 -49.84 33.83
C GLY A 783 25.97 -49.25 32.58
N ARG A 784 25.28 -49.28 31.45
CA ARG A 784 25.76 -48.61 30.22
C ARG A 784 25.60 -47.11 30.34
N GLY A 785 26.52 -46.35 29.74
CA GLY A 785 26.29 -44.93 29.52
C GLY A 785 25.19 -44.71 28.48
N GLY A 786 24.39 -43.67 28.66
CA GLY A 786 23.35 -43.29 27.70
C GLY A 786 23.94 -42.73 26.40
N GLU A 787 23.16 -42.73 25.33
CA GLU A 787 23.57 -42.12 24.05
C GLU A 787 23.54 -40.60 24.13
N SER A 788 24.45 -39.91 23.45
CA SER A 788 24.26 -38.49 23.14
C SER A 788 23.11 -38.30 22.16
N GLY A 789 22.43 -37.17 22.26
CA GLY A 789 21.53 -36.71 21.20
C GLY A 789 22.29 -36.06 20.05
N GLN A 790 21.53 -35.56 19.09
CA GLN A 790 22.07 -34.86 17.92
C GLN A 790 21.89 -33.35 18.09
N VAL A 791 22.92 -32.56 17.76
CA VAL A 791 22.85 -31.09 17.74
C VAL A 791 23.12 -30.61 16.32
N LEU A 792 22.05 -30.31 15.59
CA LEU A 792 22.13 -29.75 14.24
C LEU A 792 21.80 -28.26 14.29
N LEU A 793 22.74 -27.43 13.89
CA LEU A 793 22.53 -26.01 13.68
C LEU A 793 22.71 -25.72 12.19
N ILE A 794 21.92 -24.78 11.67
CA ILE A 794 21.98 -24.28 10.30
C ILE A 794 21.82 -22.77 10.38
N GLY A 795 22.79 -22.01 9.86
CA GLY A 795 22.76 -20.55 9.78
C GLY A 795 24.13 -19.91 9.87
N ASP A 796 24.22 -18.62 9.49
CA ASP A 796 25.45 -17.86 9.63
C ASP A 796 25.76 -17.56 11.11
N GLY A 797 27.01 -17.73 11.51
CA GLY A 797 27.48 -17.60 12.91
C GLY A 797 27.33 -18.87 13.76
N GLN A 798 26.83 -19.99 13.21
CA GLN A 798 26.65 -21.25 13.95
C GLN A 798 27.95 -21.87 14.47
N ASP A 799 29.07 -21.63 13.78
CA ASP A 799 30.38 -22.21 14.12
C ASP A 799 30.99 -21.58 15.38
N MET A 800 30.48 -20.40 15.76
CA MET A 800 30.89 -19.73 16.99
C MET A 800 30.26 -20.36 18.24
N ILE A 801 29.20 -21.17 18.10
CA ILE A 801 28.49 -21.79 19.22
C ILE A 801 29.28 -22.99 19.76
N SER A 802 29.50 -23.02 21.07
CA SER A 802 30.17 -24.13 21.75
C SER A 802 29.22 -25.32 21.89
N ARG A 803 29.59 -26.50 21.38
CA ARG A 803 28.77 -27.72 21.44
C ARG A 803 29.55 -28.85 22.12
N ARG A 804 28.93 -29.54 23.09
CA ARG A 804 29.47 -30.76 23.70
C ARG A 804 28.49 -31.92 23.54
N VAL A 805 28.83 -32.82 22.62
CA VAL A 805 28.01 -33.99 22.26
C VAL A 805 28.86 -35.24 22.43
N ARG A 806 28.51 -36.10 23.40
CA ARG A 806 29.21 -37.36 23.65
C ARG A 806 28.36 -38.35 24.43
N ASN A 807 28.56 -39.63 24.20
CA ASN A 807 27.91 -40.68 24.98
C ASN A 807 28.33 -40.61 26.46
N GLY A 808 27.45 -41.09 27.33
CA GLY A 808 27.77 -41.30 28.73
C GLY A 808 28.83 -42.38 28.91
N GLU A 809 29.59 -42.28 29.99
CA GLU A 809 30.53 -43.33 30.35
C GLU A 809 29.80 -44.51 30.99
N SER A 810 30.22 -45.74 30.67
CA SER A 810 29.71 -46.93 31.33
C SER A 810 30.18 -47.00 32.78
N GLY A 811 29.31 -47.50 33.65
CA GLY A 811 29.60 -47.75 35.05
C GLY A 811 30.65 -48.83 35.23
N ARG A 812 31.33 -48.81 36.38
CA ARG A 812 32.35 -49.81 36.71
C ARG A 812 31.67 -51.15 37.02
N PRO A 813 32.20 -52.30 36.54
CA PRO A 813 31.69 -53.62 36.94
C PRO A 813 32.03 -53.89 38.40
N GLY A 814 31.14 -54.58 39.12
CA GLY A 814 31.38 -55.09 40.46
C GLY A 814 32.48 -56.15 40.48
N THR A 815 33.17 -56.27 41.62
CA THR A 815 34.19 -57.29 41.83
C THR A 815 33.55 -58.65 42.11
N PRO A 816 34.11 -59.75 41.58
CA PRO A 816 33.65 -61.09 41.92
C PRO A 816 33.96 -61.42 43.38
N GLY A 817 33.08 -62.21 44.02
CA GLY A 817 33.31 -62.78 45.33
C GLY A 817 34.31 -63.94 45.27
N ARG A 818 35.05 -64.14 46.36
CA ARG A 818 36.05 -65.21 46.45
C ARG A 818 35.40 -66.55 46.76
N GLY A 819 35.94 -67.62 46.18
CA GLY A 819 35.56 -68.98 46.54
C GLY A 819 35.97 -69.31 47.98
N GLY A 820 35.11 -70.03 48.69
CA GLY A 820 35.39 -70.47 50.05
C GLY A 820 36.55 -71.47 50.08
N PRO A 821 37.38 -71.47 51.14
CA PRO A 821 38.46 -72.43 51.28
C PRO A 821 37.91 -73.87 51.38
N ALA A 822 38.66 -74.84 50.86
CA ALA A 822 38.32 -76.26 51.00
C ALA A 822 38.40 -76.69 52.46
N GLY A 823 37.54 -77.62 52.86
CA GLY A 823 37.72 -78.34 54.12
C GLY A 823 38.99 -79.22 54.08
N SER A 824 39.70 -79.26 55.19
CA SER A 824 40.89 -80.10 55.40
C SER A 824 40.56 -81.58 55.23
N PRO A 825 41.32 -82.38 54.47
CA PRO A 825 40.98 -83.78 54.23
C PRO A 825 40.94 -84.59 55.52
N GLY A 826 39.87 -85.37 55.70
CA GLY A 826 39.82 -86.38 56.76
C GLY A 826 40.90 -87.45 56.55
N ARG A 827 41.15 -88.27 57.58
CA ARG A 827 42.21 -89.28 57.52
C ARG A 827 41.68 -90.67 57.80
N THR A 828 42.31 -91.66 57.19
CA THR A 828 42.18 -93.07 57.57
C THR A 828 43.45 -93.48 58.31
N ARG A 829 43.28 -94.02 59.52
CA ARG A 829 44.39 -94.52 60.33
C ARG A 829 44.27 -96.02 60.53
N LYS A 830 45.42 -96.69 60.41
CA LYS A 830 45.55 -98.13 60.62
C LYS A 830 46.33 -98.39 61.90
N PHE A 831 45.70 -99.08 62.84
CA PHE A 831 46.23 -99.40 64.15
C PHE A 831 46.48 -100.91 64.25
N ARG A 832 47.56 -101.30 64.90
CA ARG A 832 47.81 -102.69 65.31
C ARG A 832 47.74 -102.76 66.84
N LYS A 833 46.93 -103.69 67.34
CA LYS A 833 46.59 -103.80 68.77
C LYS A 833 47.26 -105.04 69.35
N TYR A 834 48.06 -104.86 70.41
CA TYR A 834 48.67 -105.96 71.16
C TYR A 834 48.04 -106.10 72.55
N ARG A 835 47.72 -107.33 72.99
CA ARG A 835 47.27 -107.61 74.36
C ARG A 835 48.08 -108.77 74.95
N TRP A 836 48.77 -108.50 76.06
CA TRP A 836 49.55 -109.50 76.81
C TRP A 836 48.74 -110.11 77.96
N ILE A 837 48.92 -111.42 78.18
CA ILE A 837 48.26 -112.19 79.26
C ILE A 837 49.01 -111.86 80.57
N LEU A 838 48.26 -111.44 81.60
CA LEU A 838 48.71 -111.00 82.94
C LEU A 838 49.06 -109.51 83.08
N GLY A 839 48.03 -108.66 82.85
CA GLY A 839 47.82 -107.46 83.66
C GLY A 839 48.87 -106.36 83.57
N THR A 840 49.02 -105.69 82.42
CA THR A 840 48.86 -104.22 82.26
C THR A 840 49.22 -103.74 80.84
N ARG A 841 48.37 -102.81 80.35
CA ARG A 841 48.44 -101.93 79.15
C ARG A 841 48.46 -102.58 77.76
N GLN A 842 47.41 -102.25 76.99
CA GLN A 842 47.41 -102.34 75.53
C GLN A 842 48.52 -101.45 74.97
N LYS A 843 49.36 -101.99 74.07
CA LYS A 843 50.27 -101.18 73.25
C LYS A 843 49.61 -101.02 71.88
N LEU A 844 49.37 -99.77 71.50
CA LEU A 844 48.87 -99.40 70.18
C LEU A 844 50.01 -98.88 69.34
N GLU A 845 50.17 -99.48 68.17
CA GLU A 845 51.17 -99.03 67.21
C GLU A 845 50.46 -98.61 65.93
N THR A 846 50.57 -97.33 65.59
CA THR A 846 50.06 -96.80 64.32
C THR A 846 50.95 -97.33 63.19
N ARG A 847 50.38 -98.12 62.28
CA ARG A 847 51.11 -98.76 61.18
C ARG A 847 51.04 -97.98 59.87
N GLY A 848 50.10 -97.05 59.74
CA GLY A 848 49.98 -96.18 58.56
C GLY A 848 48.86 -95.16 58.69
N GLU A 849 49.03 -94.04 58.00
CA GLU A 849 48.05 -92.95 57.91
C GLU A 849 47.96 -92.49 56.46
N TRP A 850 46.74 -92.39 55.93
CA TRP A 850 46.49 -91.86 54.59
C TRP A 850 45.39 -90.81 54.63
N TYR A 851 45.52 -89.81 53.77
CA TYR A 851 44.50 -88.79 53.59
C TYR A 851 43.35 -89.36 52.75
N LEU A 852 42.12 -89.06 53.17
CA LEU A 852 40.95 -89.20 52.30
C LEU A 852 41.04 -88.21 51.13
N GLN A 853 40.21 -88.44 50.11
CA GLN A 853 40.12 -87.59 48.93
C GLN A 853 40.10 -86.10 49.32
N ARG A 854 41.02 -85.33 48.73
CA ARG A 854 41.13 -83.88 48.98
C ARG A 854 39.90 -83.17 48.43
N CYS A 855 39.42 -82.20 49.20
CA CYS A 855 38.36 -81.31 48.77
C CYS A 855 38.94 -80.12 48.03
N SER A 856 38.12 -79.55 47.17
CA SER A 856 38.46 -78.40 46.34
C SER A 856 37.98 -77.12 47.01
N ALA A 857 38.74 -76.05 46.85
CA ALA A 857 38.22 -74.73 47.19
C ALA A 857 37.07 -74.40 46.24
N GLY A 858 36.13 -73.58 46.70
CA GLY A 858 35.14 -72.99 45.81
C GLY A 858 35.83 -72.18 44.73
N LYS A 859 35.21 -72.07 43.56
CA LYS A 859 35.70 -71.22 42.49
C LYS A 859 35.38 -69.77 42.82
N ASP A 860 36.31 -68.87 42.50
CA ASP A 860 36.00 -67.43 42.51
C ASP A 860 34.88 -67.13 41.52
N GLY A 861 34.04 -66.16 41.87
CA GLY A 861 33.00 -65.66 40.98
C GLY A 861 33.61 -65.09 39.70
N SER A 862 32.80 -65.00 38.65
CA SER A 862 33.23 -64.40 37.39
C SER A 862 32.94 -62.89 37.35
N ARG A 863 33.71 -62.13 36.58
CA ARG A 863 33.37 -60.75 36.27
C ARG A 863 32.35 -60.73 35.13
N ARG A 864 31.11 -60.28 35.40
CA ARG A 864 30.12 -60.11 34.33
C ARG A 864 30.32 -58.80 33.61
N LEU A 865 30.36 -58.89 32.28
CA LEU A 865 30.29 -57.76 31.37
C LEU A 865 28.94 -57.84 30.67
N LYS A 866 28.22 -56.72 30.58
CA LYS A 866 27.01 -56.66 29.74
C LYS A 866 27.43 -56.93 28.27
N PRO A 867 26.72 -57.79 27.52
CA PRO A 867 27.01 -58.02 26.12
C PRO A 867 26.93 -56.71 25.32
N SER A 868 27.71 -56.60 24.23
CA SER A 868 27.71 -55.43 23.32
C SER A 868 26.45 -55.39 22.46
N LEU A 869 25.27 -55.35 23.07
CA LEU A 869 24.06 -54.92 22.38
C LEU A 869 24.07 -53.40 22.32
N SER A 870 23.83 -52.86 21.13
CA SER A 870 23.70 -51.41 20.88
C SER A 870 22.82 -50.78 21.96
N PRO A 871 23.16 -49.56 22.45
CA PRO A 871 22.32 -48.87 23.40
C PRO A 871 20.88 -48.73 22.87
N GLN A 872 19.91 -48.47 23.76
CA GLN A 872 18.55 -48.16 23.30
C GLN A 872 18.62 -46.93 22.39
N SER A 873 18.30 -47.12 21.10
CA SER A 873 18.29 -46.05 20.10
C SER A 873 17.54 -44.85 20.65
N GLY A 874 18.24 -43.71 20.79
CA GLY A 874 17.61 -42.44 21.13
C GLY A 874 16.46 -42.09 20.16
N ARG A 875 15.52 -41.27 20.64
CA ARG A 875 14.48 -40.69 19.75
C ARG A 875 15.17 -39.81 18.70
N LYS A 876 14.90 -40.07 17.43
CA LYS A 876 15.39 -39.27 16.31
C LYS A 876 14.67 -37.91 16.26
N LEU A 877 15.40 -36.86 15.88
CA LEU A 877 14.84 -35.53 15.60
C LEU A 877 13.82 -35.61 14.45
N PRO A 878 12.58 -35.12 14.61
CA PRO A 878 11.60 -35.06 13.53
C PRO A 878 11.85 -33.85 12.62
N SER A 879 12.97 -33.82 11.92
CA SER A 879 13.50 -32.64 11.22
C SER A 879 12.57 -32.07 10.14
N SER A 880 12.09 -32.88 9.21
CA SER A 880 11.23 -32.42 8.09
C SER A 880 9.85 -31.93 8.55
N ALA A 881 9.20 -32.69 9.45
CA ALA A 881 7.88 -32.35 9.98
C ALA A 881 7.88 -31.03 10.78
N THR A 882 8.94 -30.75 11.53
CA THR A 882 9.09 -29.46 12.24
C THR A 882 9.27 -28.30 11.26
N ILE A 883 10.05 -28.46 10.19
CA ILE A 883 10.21 -27.41 9.17
C ILE A 883 8.86 -27.11 8.48
N ASP A 884 8.09 -28.15 8.16
CA ASP A 884 6.76 -27.98 7.55
C ASP A 884 5.76 -27.31 8.52
N SER A 885 5.89 -27.57 9.83
CA SER A 885 5.12 -26.86 10.87
C SER A 885 5.45 -25.37 10.92
N TYR A 886 6.73 -25.01 10.83
CA TYR A 886 7.15 -23.61 10.73
C TYR A 886 6.63 -22.95 9.45
N LYS A 887 6.75 -23.62 8.29
CA LYS A 887 6.19 -23.11 7.02
C LYS A 887 4.69 -22.89 7.09
N SER A 888 3.97 -23.76 7.79
CA SER A 888 2.53 -23.60 8.03
C SER A 888 2.23 -22.37 8.88
N PHE A 889 3.00 -22.17 9.96
CA PHE A 889 2.89 -20.96 10.79
C PHE A 889 3.14 -19.66 10.00
N VAL A 890 4.10 -19.66 9.07
CA VAL A 890 4.34 -18.53 8.17
C VAL A 890 3.14 -18.29 7.23
N ARG A 891 2.57 -19.35 6.66
CA ARG A 891 1.39 -19.27 5.75
C ARG A 891 0.12 -18.79 6.44
N GLU A 892 -0.05 -19.08 7.73
CA GLU A 892 -1.13 -18.54 8.56
C GLU A 892 -1.03 -17.02 8.72
N ASN A 893 0.15 -16.42 8.44
CA ASN A 893 0.45 -15.00 8.69
C ASN A 893 1.01 -14.29 7.44
N PRO A 894 0.31 -14.30 6.28
CA PRO A 894 0.85 -13.83 5.00
C PRO A 894 1.09 -12.32 4.96
N THR A 895 0.38 -11.55 5.77
CA THR A 895 0.53 -10.10 5.87
C THR A 895 1.79 -9.69 6.63
N LEU A 896 2.57 -10.62 7.18
CA LEU A 896 3.76 -10.35 8.00
C LEU A 896 5.07 -10.74 7.35
N ILE A 897 5.04 -11.15 6.08
CA ILE A 897 6.24 -11.55 5.36
C ILE A 897 7.09 -10.30 5.11
N SER A 898 8.04 -10.04 6.01
CA SER A 898 9.07 -9.03 5.84
C SER A 898 10.05 -9.46 4.73
N ALA A 899 10.84 -8.51 4.21
CA ALA A 899 11.92 -8.84 3.29
C ALA A 899 12.91 -9.85 3.92
N SER A 900 13.20 -9.71 5.22
CA SER A 900 14.02 -10.63 6.02
C SER A 900 13.42 -12.04 6.08
N LEU A 901 12.13 -12.17 6.40
CA LEU A 901 11.46 -13.47 6.44
C LEU A 901 11.33 -14.10 5.05
N SER A 902 11.06 -13.30 4.01
CA SER A 902 11.06 -13.76 2.61
C SER A 902 12.42 -14.34 2.22
N GLN A 903 13.50 -13.65 2.59
CA GLN A 903 14.85 -14.08 2.30
C GLN A 903 15.21 -15.35 3.07
N PHE A 904 14.85 -15.45 4.36
CA PHE A 904 15.04 -16.66 5.15
C PHE A 904 14.30 -17.87 4.57
N LEU A 905 13.04 -17.71 4.15
CA LEU A 905 12.27 -18.78 3.51
C LEU A 905 12.97 -19.28 2.25
N LYS A 906 13.32 -18.37 1.35
CA LYS A 906 13.91 -18.69 0.05
C LYS A 906 15.33 -19.24 0.17
N ASN A 907 16.19 -18.55 0.91
CA ASN A 907 17.63 -18.82 0.93
C ASN A 907 17.97 -19.94 1.93
N THR A 908 17.29 -19.98 3.07
CA THR A 908 17.67 -20.86 4.17
C THR A 908 16.76 -22.07 4.25
N LEU A 909 15.43 -21.89 4.27
CA LEU A 909 14.50 -23.02 4.42
C LEU A 909 14.22 -23.82 3.14
N GLU A 910 14.34 -23.20 1.97
CA GLU A 910 14.03 -23.85 0.68
C GLU A 910 15.26 -24.23 -0.15
N SER A 911 16.31 -23.41 -0.14
CA SER A 911 17.47 -23.62 -1.03
C SER A 911 18.73 -24.13 -0.33
N HIS A 912 18.89 -23.93 0.98
CA HIS A 912 20.08 -24.36 1.71
C HIS A 912 20.25 -25.88 1.71
N LYS A 913 21.43 -26.37 1.29
CA LYS A 913 21.73 -27.80 1.12
C LYS A 913 21.45 -28.60 2.40
N ALA A 914 21.95 -28.13 3.54
CA ALA A 914 21.76 -28.81 4.83
C ALA A 914 20.27 -28.94 5.22
N VAL A 915 19.39 -28.02 4.79
CA VAL A 915 17.94 -28.14 5.03
C VAL A 915 17.31 -29.15 4.07
N LYS A 916 17.72 -29.17 2.81
CA LYS A 916 17.26 -30.19 1.84
C LYS A 916 17.65 -31.60 2.26
N ASP A 917 18.84 -31.78 2.81
CA ASP A 917 19.33 -33.07 3.30
C ASP A 917 18.48 -33.59 4.48
N LEU A 918 17.78 -32.71 5.22
CA LEU A 918 16.83 -33.10 6.26
C LEU A 918 15.51 -33.68 5.73
N TYR A 919 15.21 -33.50 4.44
CA TYR A 919 14.06 -34.09 3.76
C TYR A 919 14.40 -35.38 3.00
N ALA A 920 15.69 -35.75 2.91
CA ALA A 920 16.09 -37.01 2.30
C ALA A 920 15.66 -38.19 3.20
N PRO A 921 15.19 -39.32 2.63
CA PRO A 921 14.93 -40.52 3.42
C PRO A 921 16.22 -40.99 4.13
N PRO A 922 16.11 -41.50 5.37
CA PRO A 922 17.24 -41.81 6.23
C PRO A 922 18.16 -42.91 5.69
#